data_AF-A0A259MF35-F1
#
_entry.id   AF-A0A259MF35-F1
#
_cell.length_a   1.000
_cell.length_b   1.000
_cell.length_c   1.000
_cell.angle_alpha   90.00
_cell.angle_beta   90.00
_cell.angle_gamma   90.00
#
_symmetry.space_group_name_H-M   'P 1'
#
loop_
_entity.id
_entity.type
_entity.pdbx_description
1 polymer ?
#
loop_
_entity_poly.entity_id
_entity_poly.type
_entity_poly.pdbx_seq_one_letter_code
_entity_poly.pdbx_strand_id
1 'polypeptide(L)'
;MAATKAQIAALYVGYFNRGADPEGLNYWLSQTQMSVVEIANSFAVQPEAKATYAFLATPNLQSIPAIDQFVTEVYQNVFERAPDQAGLEFWRNEILNGKPPGRVVVDIESGAQGDDKIILDRKTEVSAYYADKFALSGDTPWTVEKDLGNAADALDGDRAFWLSANAVTDAKAHVDVLVAESFDTVFELTTGVDNYTGGPGINVFNAALAVGIDGLVAVQTLQGADTLTGGGLEDTLNAELNNTGTTQNPTITDIEVYNLTSFAGPIFGSGNLDLDRASGYEQLWNRDSRADLTLINVRGVDADGNAPILGMDNVRDSTYNIDYDTLEIENQLVVADRVGTEFSQVELDIDGVVGNIGTLELNVSNGVYLFLDDEAADIENLILAGSGILELEGEDDFVNLETLNAADYTGDLDLDVGGAEFLTSAITGIGDDRIEINHAAFTDRGDAGTVGDLSVDLGGGVNILAIDSGGWWDLDSSDITGLNFTGGVANVQTLAFDDDVRLDGDATLDLSGFDADLTTIAFDQELDGNGNMLTLADAPVDLVMHAEGSIDWLDLNTGNVVNLDIIVDGSELDIDALIGPDDPLTPGSEAVLQTLDLVQTLAGGDIYLDVFGTDHVEALEELSANGAGDVDIELDDTATGKGMDALRNVSVIAANSAELVISGKTGTVFEAGVNQVDTLTIDVTAGASSGFPAYSRSVAGDAVFSSGDLDAGVVATNYQETIFGIPFIGPAPSPTSVLFDIAAADDIADDLDALSEINALNIGSTIFVEWQDFGPMSPLQQAPGTGATTGLLATPINFTTLIPGEEEVPMVPGEGFDGMQSITVDALDGDADVELTDVYGTFTLEVTASDNAWVDLNNTNAVSVVVSANHVDLDIGDEVTGTIGNWNLETATVSGVSAVVTLEDDLGDFTVLDASGVQDVVESDVSSLTLDVSEADYDLAAGEYVTYKIGAADTVTSDANAAREVFAFVGTDIGAVTIDDFNPGADPSTGDRLDLSSFGITGAGQLIFTDVGADLVITDLGADDFSGSITLLGLAGNTTDVATFNIIYA
;
A
#
# COMPACT_ATOMS: atom_id res chain seq x y z
N MET A 1 41.64 -13.41 -82.62
CA MET A 1 41.46 -14.84 -82.25
C MET A 1 40.47 -14.84 -81.10
N ALA A 2 39.47 -15.73 -81.11
CA ALA A 2 38.51 -15.83 -80.01
C ALA A 2 39.23 -16.14 -78.70
N ALA A 3 38.73 -15.62 -77.57
CA ALA A 3 39.30 -15.89 -76.26
C ALA A 3 39.17 -17.38 -75.89
N THR A 4 40.19 -17.95 -75.27
CA THR A 4 40.15 -19.32 -74.75
C THR A 4 39.51 -19.37 -73.37
N LYS A 5 39.07 -20.55 -72.94
CA LYS A 5 38.56 -20.77 -71.58
C LYS A 5 39.52 -20.31 -70.49
N ALA A 6 40.80 -20.67 -70.61
CA ALA A 6 41.83 -20.23 -69.67
C ALA A 6 42.01 -18.70 -69.67
N GLN A 7 41.88 -18.04 -70.82
CA GLN A 7 41.94 -16.58 -70.87
C GLN A 7 40.74 -15.92 -70.20
N ILE A 8 39.55 -16.50 -70.27
CA ILE A 8 38.37 -15.96 -69.59
C ILE A 8 38.43 -16.26 -68.08
N ALA A 9 38.81 -17.48 -67.68
CA ALA A 9 39.01 -17.82 -66.27
C ALA A 9 40.08 -16.95 -65.60
N ALA A 10 41.18 -16.63 -66.31
CA ALA A 10 42.18 -15.68 -65.82
C ALA A 10 41.58 -14.30 -65.53
N LEU A 11 40.63 -13.81 -66.36
CA LEU A 11 39.94 -12.54 -66.08
C LEU A 11 39.07 -12.61 -64.82
N TYR A 12 38.44 -13.75 -64.51
CA TYR A 12 37.73 -13.94 -63.24
C TYR A 12 38.69 -13.90 -62.05
N VAL A 13 39.87 -14.52 -62.18
CA VAL A 13 40.94 -14.39 -61.17
C VAL A 13 41.34 -12.92 -61.05
N GLY A 14 41.69 -12.24 -62.14
CA GLY A 14 42.23 -10.88 -62.10
C GLY A 14 41.25 -9.82 -61.61
N TYR A 15 39.98 -9.90 -62.02
CA TYR A 15 38.97 -8.93 -61.60
C TYR A 15 38.34 -9.25 -60.25
N PHE A 16 38.12 -10.52 -59.92
CA PHE A 16 37.23 -10.89 -58.82
C PHE A 16 37.86 -11.84 -57.80
N ASN A 17 39.08 -12.31 -58.04
CA ASN A 17 39.77 -13.30 -57.21
C ASN A 17 38.95 -14.56 -56.93
N ARG A 18 38.12 -15.00 -57.87
CA ARG A 18 37.24 -16.16 -57.69
C ARG A 18 37.20 -17.09 -58.90
N GLY A 19 36.68 -18.29 -58.66
CA GLY A 19 36.22 -19.22 -59.67
C GLY A 19 35.25 -18.57 -60.64
N ALA A 20 35.37 -18.94 -61.92
CA ALA A 20 34.46 -18.46 -62.93
C ALA A 20 33.07 -19.07 -62.69
N ASP A 21 32.02 -18.24 -62.76
CA ASP A 21 30.66 -18.78 -62.69
C ASP A 21 30.34 -19.56 -64.00
N PRO A 22 29.61 -20.69 -63.93
CA PRO A 22 29.39 -21.56 -65.09
C PRO A 22 28.69 -20.86 -66.26
N GLU A 23 27.63 -20.10 -65.97
CA GLU A 23 26.82 -19.43 -67.00
C GLU A 23 27.58 -18.29 -67.67
N GLY A 24 28.26 -17.44 -66.88
CA GLY A 24 29.09 -16.35 -67.36
C GLY A 24 30.27 -16.85 -68.18
N LEU A 25 30.98 -17.88 -67.71
CA LEU A 25 32.05 -18.50 -68.49
C LEU A 25 31.55 -19.01 -69.85
N ASN A 26 30.39 -19.67 -69.89
CA ASN A 26 29.76 -20.13 -71.13
C ASN A 26 29.31 -18.97 -72.02
N TYR A 27 28.73 -17.92 -71.44
CA TYR A 27 28.35 -16.70 -72.15
C TYR A 27 29.56 -16.09 -72.85
N TRP A 28 30.67 -15.88 -72.15
CA TRP A 28 31.89 -15.29 -72.72
C TRP A 28 32.53 -16.19 -73.77
N LEU A 29 32.52 -17.52 -73.58
CA LEU A 29 33.00 -18.48 -74.59
C LEU A 29 32.16 -18.46 -75.87
N SER A 30 30.86 -18.12 -75.78
CA SER A 30 29.99 -18.00 -76.95
C SER A 30 30.26 -16.73 -77.79
N GLN A 31 30.97 -15.74 -77.23
CA GLN A 31 31.32 -14.48 -77.91
C GLN A 31 32.51 -14.64 -78.88
N THR A 32 32.35 -15.51 -79.88
CA THR A 32 33.42 -15.90 -80.84
C THR A 32 33.98 -14.74 -81.68
N GLN A 33 33.29 -13.59 -81.73
CA GLN A 33 33.72 -12.39 -82.45
C GLN A 33 34.44 -11.36 -81.58
N MET A 34 34.49 -11.56 -80.25
CA MET A 34 35.21 -10.69 -79.32
C MET A 34 36.60 -11.26 -79.01
N SER A 35 37.58 -10.37 -78.91
CA SER A 35 38.90 -10.66 -78.38
C SER A 35 38.89 -10.66 -76.85
N VAL A 36 39.89 -11.30 -76.22
CA VAL A 36 40.07 -11.28 -74.76
C VAL A 36 40.12 -9.86 -74.18
N VAL A 37 40.68 -8.90 -74.92
CA VAL A 37 40.74 -7.49 -74.48
C VAL A 37 39.36 -6.84 -74.52
N GLU A 38 38.54 -7.14 -75.52
CA GLU A 38 37.16 -6.64 -75.59
C GLU A 38 36.30 -7.24 -74.47
N ILE A 39 36.51 -8.53 -74.14
CA ILE A 39 35.86 -9.19 -73.00
C ILE A 39 36.32 -8.57 -71.68
N ALA A 40 37.63 -8.39 -71.46
CA ALA A 40 38.18 -7.79 -70.25
C ALA A 40 37.67 -6.34 -70.02
N ASN A 41 37.53 -5.54 -71.08
CA ASN A 41 36.91 -4.22 -70.95
C ASN A 41 35.42 -4.29 -70.60
N SER A 42 34.74 -5.38 -70.99
CA SER A 42 33.35 -5.63 -70.61
C SER A 42 33.22 -6.07 -69.14
N PHE A 43 34.19 -6.80 -68.59
CA PHE A 43 34.29 -7.10 -67.16
C PHE A 43 34.40 -5.82 -66.32
N ALA A 44 35.23 -4.86 -66.77
CA ALA A 44 35.46 -3.61 -66.07
C ALA A 44 34.21 -2.73 -65.85
N VAL A 45 33.13 -2.96 -66.60
CA VAL A 45 31.88 -2.19 -66.48
C VAL A 45 30.76 -2.93 -65.76
N GLN A 46 31.01 -4.18 -65.35
CA GLN A 46 30.05 -4.98 -64.59
C GLN A 46 29.78 -4.38 -63.21
N PRO A 47 28.57 -4.56 -62.65
CA PRO A 47 28.25 -4.10 -61.30
C PRO A 47 29.26 -4.57 -60.25
N GLU A 48 29.62 -5.86 -60.27
CA GLU A 48 30.61 -6.46 -59.36
C GLU A 48 31.96 -5.72 -59.44
N ALA A 49 32.49 -5.49 -60.64
CA ALA A 49 33.77 -4.80 -60.81
C ALA A 49 33.72 -3.32 -60.34
N LYS A 50 32.58 -2.65 -60.49
CA LYS A 50 32.40 -1.28 -59.99
C LYS A 50 32.26 -1.25 -58.47
N ALA A 51 31.67 -2.29 -57.87
CA ALA A 51 31.58 -2.43 -56.42
C ALA A 51 32.97 -2.71 -55.81
N THR A 52 33.76 -3.59 -56.42
CA THR A 52 35.12 -3.93 -55.95
C THR A 52 36.09 -2.75 -56.13
N TYR A 53 36.09 -2.11 -57.30
CA TYR A 53 37.09 -1.11 -57.65
C TYR A 53 36.47 0.29 -57.74
N ALA A 54 36.77 1.14 -56.76
CA ALA A 54 36.33 2.54 -56.74
C ALA A 54 36.69 3.31 -58.02
N PHE A 55 37.86 2.99 -58.61
CA PHE A 55 38.32 3.54 -59.89
C PHE A 55 37.36 3.21 -61.06
N LEU A 56 36.75 2.02 -61.08
CA LEU A 56 35.83 1.60 -62.14
C LEU A 56 34.40 2.14 -61.94
N ALA A 57 33.96 2.34 -60.69
CA ALA A 57 32.69 3.01 -60.39
C ALA A 57 32.67 4.47 -60.89
N THR A 58 33.82 5.14 -60.85
CA THR A 58 33.98 6.54 -61.26
C THR A 58 35.10 6.68 -62.29
N PRO A 59 34.90 6.32 -63.57
CA PRO A 59 35.97 6.28 -64.57
C PRO A 59 36.66 7.64 -64.86
N ASN A 60 36.02 8.75 -64.47
CA ASN A 60 36.58 10.10 -64.57
C ASN A 60 37.47 10.47 -63.37
N LEU A 61 37.52 9.62 -62.34
CA LEU A 61 38.36 9.75 -61.18
C LEU A 61 39.77 9.28 -61.56
N GLN A 62 40.53 10.13 -62.27
CA GLN A 62 41.98 9.94 -62.47
C GLN A 62 42.77 10.19 -61.17
N SER A 63 42.27 9.62 -60.08
CA SER A 63 42.85 9.70 -58.76
C SER A 63 43.98 8.68 -58.70
N ILE A 64 45.22 9.17 -58.52
CA ILE A 64 46.40 8.31 -58.38
C ILE A 64 46.20 7.22 -57.32
N PRO A 65 45.70 7.52 -56.10
CA PRO A 65 45.41 6.50 -55.10
C PRO A 65 44.43 5.40 -55.57
N ALA A 66 43.35 5.77 -56.28
CA ALA A 66 42.36 4.80 -56.75
C ALA A 66 42.91 3.90 -57.87
N ILE A 67 43.75 4.46 -58.75
CA ILE A 67 44.44 3.71 -59.80
C ILE A 67 45.49 2.77 -59.18
N ASP A 68 46.24 3.26 -58.18
CA ASP A 68 47.23 2.44 -57.47
C ASP A 68 46.59 1.27 -56.75
N GLN A 69 45.46 1.51 -56.08
CA GLN A 69 44.69 0.47 -55.41
C GLN A 69 44.18 -0.57 -56.41
N PHE A 70 43.57 -0.14 -57.52
CA PHE A 70 43.13 -1.05 -58.60
C PHE A 70 44.27 -1.95 -59.10
N VAL A 71 45.43 -1.38 -59.40
CA VAL A 71 46.59 -2.17 -59.88
C VAL A 71 47.10 -3.10 -58.78
N THR A 72 47.14 -2.64 -57.52
CA THR A 72 47.60 -3.43 -56.38
C THR A 72 46.70 -4.64 -56.13
N GLU A 73 45.39 -4.46 -56.16
CA GLU A 73 44.40 -5.53 -56.00
C GLU A 73 44.46 -6.53 -57.16
N VAL A 74 44.57 -6.07 -58.41
CA VAL A 74 44.77 -6.98 -59.55
C VAL A 74 46.04 -7.83 -59.36
N TYR A 75 47.15 -7.21 -58.93
CA TYR A 75 48.40 -7.92 -58.63
C TYR A 75 48.25 -8.93 -57.49
N GLN A 76 47.51 -8.56 -56.44
CA GLN A 76 47.19 -9.46 -55.35
C GLN A 76 46.40 -10.66 -55.87
N ASN A 77 45.34 -10.43 -56.65
CA ASN A 77 44.48 -11.48 -57.15
C ASN A 77 45.24 -12.47 -58.08
N VAL A 78 46.05 -11.95 -59.01
CA VAL A 78 46.73 -12.81 -60.00
C VAL A 78 48.02 -13.43 -59.49
N PHE A 79 48.73 -12.80 -58.55
CA PHE A 79 50.09 -13.19 -58.15
C PHE A 79 50.28 -13.35 -56.64
N GLU A 80 49.31 -13.07 -55.79
CA GLU A 80 49.45 -13.10 -54.32
C GLU A 80 50.60 -12.23 -53.80
N ARG A 81 50.80 -11.06 -54.42
CA ARG A 81 51.77 -10.07 -53.97
C ARG A 81 51.43 -8.69 -54.51
N ALA A 82 51.85 -7.65 -53.79
CA ALA A 82 51.86 -6.29 -54.31
C ALA A 82 52.82 -6.13 -55.51
N PRO A 83 52.54 -5.18 -56.43
CA PRO A 83 53.50 -4.76 -57.45
C PRO A 83 54.71 -4.09 -56.77
N ASP A 84 55.89 -4.22 -57.38
CA ASP A 84 57.00 -3.35 -56.97
C ASP A 84 56.71 -1.90 -57.37
N GLN A 85 57.38 -0.96 -56.71
CA GLN A 85 57.14 0.47 -56.91
C GLN A 85 57.27 0.91 -58.38
N ALA A 86 58.22 0.35 -59.14
CA ALA A 86 58.44 0.72 -60.53
C ALA A 86 57.33 0.14 -61.44
N GLY A 87 56.88 -1.08 -61.16
CA GLY A 87 55.74 -1.70 -61.81
C GLY A 87 54.44 -0.95 -61.57
N LEU A 88 54.16 -0.57 -60.32
CA LEU A 88 52.97 0.22 -59.95
C LEU A 88 52.95 1.56 -60.70
N GLU A 89 54.08 2.28 -60.70
CA GLU A 89 54.23 3.55 -61.44
C GLU A 89 54.05 3.36 -62.94
N PHE A 90 54.56 2.28 -63.52
CA PHE A 90 54.40 1.96 -64.94
C PHE A 90 52.91 1.80 -65.31
N TRP A 91 52.19 0.94 -64.60
CA TRP A 91 50.78 0.68 -64.89
C TRP A 91 49.89 1.89 -64.63
N ARG A 92 50.15 2.64 -63.56
CA ARG A 92 49.48 3.92 -63.28
C ARG A 92 49.62 4.87 -64.46
N ASN A 93 50.83 5.05 -64.98
CA ASN A 93 51.09 5.94 -66.11
C ASN A 93 50.40 5.46 -67.39
N GLU A 94 50.35 4.15 -67.65
CA GLU A 94 49.61 3.60 -68.79
C GLU A 94 48.11 3.95 -68.71
N ILE A 95 47.48 3.81 -67.53
CA ILE A 95 46.07 4.17 -67.31
C ILE A 95 45.85 5.68 -67.48
N LEU A 96 46.70 6.52 -66.88
CA LEU A 96 46.64 7.97 -67.02
C LEU A 96 46.79 8.44 -68.48
N ASN A 97 47.56 7.71 -69.28
CA ASN A 97 47.74 7.93 -70.73
C ASN A 97 46.59 7.37 -71.59
N GLY A 98 45.50 6.92 -70.97
CA GLY A 98 44.26 6.52 -71.64
C GLY A 98 44.21 5.04 -72.05
N LYS A 99 45.09 4.19 -71.50
CA LYS A 99 44.98 2.73 -71.70
C LYS A 99 43.76 2.20 -70.94
N PRO A 100 42.84 1.46 -71.60
CA PRO A 100 41.67 0.92 -70.93
C PRO A 100 42.04 -0.05 -69.78
N PRO A 101 41.33 -0.04 -68.64
CA PRO A 101 41.63 -0.91 -67.50
C PRO A 101 41.65 -2.40 -67.85
N GLY A 102 40.71 -2.88 -68.67
CA GLY A 102 40.69 -4.28 -69.13
C GLY A 102 41.89 -4.65 -70.00
N ARG A 103 42.47 -3.69 -70.73
CA ARG A 103 43.72 -3.94 -71.43
C ARG A 103 44.91 -4.03 -70.47
N VAL A 104 44.90 -3.30 -69.36
CA VAL A 104 45.93 -3.37 -68.33
C VAL A 104 45.92 -4.72 -67.63
N VAL A 105 44.75 -5.23 -67.21
CA VAL A 105 44.63 -6.57 -66.61
C VAL A 105 45.18 -7.65 -67.53
N VAL A 106 44.77 -7.66 -68.81
CA VAL A 106 45.29 -8.63 -69.80
C VAL A 106 46.80 -8.50 -70.03
N ASP A 107 47.34 -7.27 -70.05
CA ASP A 107 48.79 -7.06 -70.23
C ASP A 107 49.59 -7.48 -68.97
N ILE A 108 49.01 -7.35 -67.76
CA ILE A 108 49.59 -7.84 -66.50
C ILE A 108 49.63 -9.38 -66.52
N GLU A 109 48.50 -10.03 -66.81
CA GLU A 109 48.38 -11.49 -66.87
C GLU A 109 49.32 -12.09 -67.93
N SER A 110 49.32 -11.54 -69.15
CA SER A 110 50.17 -12.03 -70.24
C SER A 110 51.66 -11.71 -70.06
N GLY A 111 51.98 -10.75 -69.19
CA GLY A 111 53.34 -10.38 -68.80
C GLY A 111 53.94 -11.24 -67.69
N ALA A 112 53.16 -12.13 -67.08
CA ALA A 112 53.61 -12.98 -65.97
C ALA A 112 54.80 -13.88 -66.35
N GLN A 113 55.79 -13.97 -65.45
CA GLN A 113 57.01 -14.77 -65.62
C GLN A 113 57.39 -15.45 -64.30
N GLY A 114 58.22 -16.50 -64.38
CA GLY A 114 58.71 -17.20 -63.18
C GLY A 114 57.58 -17.68 -62.28
N ASP A 115 57.71 -17.44 -60.97
CA ASP A 115 56.73 -17.80 -59.93
C ASP A 115 55.35 -17.20 -60.17
N ASP A 116 55.26 -15.95 -60.67
CA ASP A 116 53.99 -15.29 -60.96
C ASP A 116 53.22 -16.01 -62.06
N LYS A 117 53.93 -16.54 -63.05
CA LYS A 117 53.32 -17.36 -64.10
C LYS A 117 52.80 -18.69 -63.53
N ILE A 118 53.52 -19.29 -62.59
CA ILE A 118 53.09 -20.55 -61.95
C ILE A 118 51.79 -20.31 -61.17
N ILE A 119 51.72 -19.25 -60.37
CA ILE A 119 50.53 -18.93 -59.57
C ILE A 119 49.33 -18.64 -60.47
N LEU A 120 49.49 -17.74 -61.46
CA LEU A 120 48.41 -17.41 -62.38
C LEU A 120 47.91 -18.63 -63.15
N ASP A 121 48.79 -19.47 -63.68
CA ASP A 121 48.40 -20.69 -64.41
C ASP A 121 47.59 -21.64 -63.50
N ARG A 122 47.99 -21.77 -62.22
CA ARG A 122 47.31 -22.65 -61.23
C ARG A 122 45.96 -22.10 -60.78
N LYS A 123 45.88 -20.82 -60.41
CA LYS A 123 44.60 -20.17 -60.05
C LYS A 123 43.63 -20.19 -61.23
N THR A 124 44.12 -19.96 -62.44
CA THR A 124 43.32 -20.07 -63.67
C THR A 124 42.79 -21.49 -63.90
N GLU A 125 43.62 -22.51 -63.66
CA GLU A 125 43.21 -23.92 -63.77
C GLU A 125 42.13 -24.27 -62.76
N VAL A 126 42.27 -23.85 -61.50
CA VAL A 126 41.27 -24.10 -60.44
C VAL A 126 39.98 -23.32 -60.70
N SER A 127 40.08 -22.06 -61.14
CA SER A 127 38.93 -21.23 -61.50
C SER A 127 38.10 -21.84 -62.64
N ALA A 128 38.76 -22.38 -63.67
CA ALA A 128 38.09 -23.09 -64.75
C ALA A 128 37.51 -24.45 -64.30
N TYR A 129 38.16 -25.10 -63.33
CA TYR A 129 37.71 -26.37 -62.77
C TYR A 129 36.46 -26.22 -61.91
N TYR A 130 36.38 -25.16 -61.09
CA TYR A 130 35.16 -24.79 -60.35
C TYR A 130 33.95 -24.67 -61.28
N ALA A 131 34.07 -23.89 -62.34
CA ALA A 131 33.02 -23.72 -63.34
C ALA A 131 32.59 -25.03 -64.00
N ASP A 132 33.56 -25.90 -64.34
CA ASP A 132 33.29 -27.22 -64.93
C ASP A 132 32.60 -28.15 -63.95
N LYS A 133 33.07 -28.17 -62.71
CA LYS A 133 32.54 -29.08 -61.70
C LYS A 133 31.10 -28.73 -61.38
N PHE A 134 30.80 -27.46 -61.16
CA PHE A 134 29.44 -26.99 -60.93
C PHE A 134 28.51 -27.31 -62.12
N ALA A 135 28.98 -27.07 -63.35
CA ALA A 135 28.20 -27.39 -64.57
C ALA A 135 27.93 -28.90 -64.78
N LEU A 136 28.67 -29.77 -64.09
CA LEU A 136 28.55 -31.23 -64.18
C LEU A 136 27.77 -31.85 -63.02
N SER A 137 27.52 -31.12 -61.93
CA SER A 137 27.05 -31.68 -60.66
C SER A 137 25.52 -31.61 -60.44
N GLY A 138 24.76 -30.87 -61.24
CA GLY A 138 23.30 -30.93 -61.17
C GLY A 138 22.55 -29.96 -62.09
N ASP A 139 21.22 -30.02 -62.03
CA ASP A 139 20.31 -29.07 -62.70
C ASP A 139 20.09 -27.78 -61.88
N THR A 140 20.60 -27.73 -60.65
CA THR A 140 20.55 -26.55 -59.78
C THR A 140 21.50 -25.48 -60.30
N PRO A 141 21.01 -24.28 -60.68
CA PRO A 141 21.84 -23.25 -61.27
C PRO A 141 22.73 -22.58 -60.22
N TRP A 142 23.95 -22.20 -60.62
CA TRP A 142 24.84 -21.35 -59.81
C TRP A 142 24.18 -20.00 -59.56
N THR A 143 24.10 -19.56 -58.30
CA THR A 143 23.51 -18.26 -57.94
C THR A 143 24.50 -17.39 -57.19
N VAL A 144 24.36 -16.06 -57.35
CA VAL A 144 25.22 -15.10 -56.65
C VAL A 144 25.01 -15.14 -55.14
N GLU A 145 23.78 -15.38 -54.69
CA GLU A 145 23.42 -15.42 -53.27
C GLU A 145 24.07 -16.60 -52.55
N LYS A 146 24.03 -17.80 -53.15
CA LYS A 146 24.55 -19.02 -52.54
C LYS A 146 26.04 -19.26 -52.82
N ASP A 147 26.47 -19.06 -54.06
CA ASP A 147 27.72 -19.67 -54.56
C ASP A 147 28.87 -18.68 -54.79
N LEU A 148 28.64 -17.38 -54.59
CA LEU A 148 29.69 -16.37 -54.78
C LEU A 148 30.84 -16.53 -53.79
N GLY A 149 30.53 -16.85 -52.53
CA GLY A 149 31.51 -17.17 -51.48
C GLY A 149 32.35 -18.39 -51.88
N ASN A 150 31.69 -19.52 -52.16
CA ASN A 150 32.34 -20.75 -52.63
C ASN A 150 33.22 -20.53 -53.86
N ALA A 151 32.80 -19.67 -54.79
CA ALA A 151 33.63 -19.31 -55.93
C ALA A 151 34.91 -18.57 -55.50
N ALA A 152 34.86 -17.67 -54.51
CA ALA A 152 36.03 -17.00 -53.97
C ALA A 152 36.95 -17.99 -53.22
N ASP A 153 36.37 -18.82 -52.35
CA ASP A 153 37.08 -19.80 -51.51
C ASP A 153 37.78 -20.88 -52.34
N ALA A 154 37.21 -21.21 -53.52
CA ALA A 154 37.88 -22.06 -54.51
C ALA A 154 39.30 -21.59 -54.87
N LEU A 155 39.58 -20.30 -54.73
CA LEU A 155 40.89 -19.69 -55.00
C LEU A 155 41.61 -19.17 -53.74
N ASP A 156 41.11 -19.50 -52.55
CA ASP A 156 41.78 -19.13 -51.31
C ASP A 156 43.13 -19.85 -51.18
N GLY A 157 44.10 -19.12 -50.64
CA GLY A 157 45.48 -19.59 -50.50
C GLY A 157 46.50 -18.50 -50.78
N ASP A 158 47.53 -18.47 -49.94
CA ASP A 158 48.60 -17.49 -50.06
C ASP A 158 49.61 -17.86 -51.17
N ARG A 159 50.58 -16.97 -51.39
CA ARG A 159 51.64 -17.18 -52.37
C ARG A 159 52.42 -18.49 -52.16
N ALA A 160 52.62 -18.90 -50.90
CA ALA A 160 53.38 -20.11 -50.59
C ALA A 160 52.58 -21.37 -50.94
N PHE A 161 51.29 -21.39 -50.64
CA PHE A 161 50.35 -22.42 -51.06
C PHE A 161 50.37 -22.58 -52.59
N TRP A 162 50.16 -21.50 -53.34
CA TRP A 162 50.09 -21.53 -54.81
C TRP A 162 51.41 -21.88 -55.50
N LEU A 163 52.56 -21.81 -54.80
CA LEU A 163 53.87 -22.28 -55.28
C LEU A 163 54.20 -23.71 -54.86
N SER A 164 53.44 -24.30 -53.95
CA SER A 164 53.66 -25.67 -53.47
C SER A 164 53.50 -26.73 -54.59
N ALA A 165 54.00 -27.95 -54.38
CA ALA A 165 53.91 -29.00 -55.38
C ALA A 165 52.45 -29.49 -55.61
N ASN A 166 51.61 -29.43 -54.57
CA ASN A 166 50.26 -30.01 -54.56
C ASN A 166 49.13 -28.98 -54.71
N ALA A 167 49.44 -27.68 -54.77
CA ALA A 167 48.47 -26.57 -54.81
C ALA A 167 47.21 -26.84 -55.65
N VAL A 168 47.38 -27.27 -56.92
CA VAL A 168 46.26 -27.54 -57.82
C VAL A 168 45.45 -28.77 -57.38
N THR A 169 46.10 -29.82 -56.90
CA THR A 169 45.43 -31.02 -56.41
C THR A 169 44.60 -30.69 -55.17
N ASP A 170 45.21 -29.98 -54.21
CA ASP A 170 44.57 -29.64 -52.94
C ASP A 170 43.41 -28.65 -53.17
N ALA A 171 43.63 -27.62 -54.00
CA ALA A 171 42.58 -26.66 -54.36
C ALA A 171 41.43 -27.30 -55.17
N LYS A 172 41.72 -28.28 -56.04
CA LYS A 172 40.65 -29.02 -56.75
C LYS A 172 39.86 -29.93 -55.82
N ALA A 173 40.52 -30.54 -54.83
CA ALA A 173 39.82 -31.32 -53.81
C ALA A 173 38.92 -30.41 -52.97
N HIS A 174 39.39 -29.21 -52.63
CA HIS A 174 38.57 -28.20 -51.96
C HIS A 174 37.40 -27.74 -52.82
N VAL A 175 37.61 -27.46 -54.11
CA VAL A 175 36.52 -27.17 -55.07
C VAL A 175 35.50 -28.29 -55.14
N ASP A 176 35.93 -29.55 -55.10
CA ASP A 176 35.00 -30.69 -55.14
C ASP A 176 34.11 -30.74 -53.89
N VAL A 177 34.61 -30.31 -52.72
CA VAL A 177 33.83 -30.16 -51.49
C VAL A 177 32.86 -28.98 -51.62
N LEU A 178 33.37 -27.78 -51.93
CA LEU A 178 32.58 -26.55 -52.06
C LEU A 178 31.43 -26.67 -53.08
N VAL A 179 31.70 -27.32 -54.21
CA VAL A 179 30.69 -27.55 -55.23
C VAL A 179 29.66 -28.56 -54.75
N ALA A 180 30.05 -29.60 -54.01
CA ALA A 180 29.10 -30.58 -53.50
C ALA A 180 28.20 -30.00 -52.39
N GLU A 181 28.71 -29.11 -51.54
CA GLU A 181 27.96 -28.36 -50.53
C GLU A 181 26.88 -27.45 -51.15
N SER A 182 27.05 -27.02 -52.42
CA SER A 182 26.07 -26.19 -53.12
C SER A 182 24.77 -26.93 -53.51
N PHE A 183 24.70 -28.25 -53.39
CA PHE A 183 23.55 -29.05 -53.83
C PHE A 183 22.77 -29.60 -52.65
N ASP A 184 21.70 -28.89 -52.26
CA ASP A 184 20.79 -29.35 -51.22
C ASP A 184 19.96 -30.52 -51.76
N THR A 185 19.70 -31.52 -50.93
CA THR A 185 18.89 -32.68 -51.35
C THR A 185 17.63 -32.83 -50.50
N VAL A 186 16.55 -33.28 -51.13
CA VAL A 186 15.29 -33.58 -50.44
C VAL A 186 14.97 -35.05 -50.67
N PHE A 187 14.82 -35.79 -49.58
CA PHE A 187 14.43 -37.19 -49.57
C PHE A 187 13.00 -37.33 -49.06
N GLU A 188 12.14 -37.96 -49.86
CA GLU A 188 10.77 -38.28 -49.46
C GLU A 188 10.72 -39.74 -48.98
N LEU A 189 10.37 -39.95 -47.73
CA LEU A 189 10.18 -41.29 -47.17
C LEU A 189 8.87 -41.91 -47.67
N THR A 190 8.85 -43.23 -47.67
CA THR A 190 7.74 -44.06 -48.12
C THR A 190 7.28 -44.95 -46.98
N THR A 191 6.18 -45.69 -47.16
CA THR A 191 5.79 -46.71 -46.18
C THR A 191 6.61 -48.01 -46.28
N GLY A 192 7.62 -48.03 -47.16
CA GLY A 192 8.58 -49.11 -47.29
C GLY A 192 9.80 -48.89 -46.41
N VAL A 193 10.84 -49.72 -46.62
CA VAL A 193 12.13 -49.50 -45.98
C VAL A 193 12.93 -48.51 -46.81
N ASP A 194 13.31 -47.39 -46.21
CA ASP A 194 14.11 -46.35 -46.84
C ASP A 194 15.57 -46.39 -46.34
N ASN A 195 16.51 -46.20 -47.28
CA ASN A 195 17.94 -46.16 -46.98
C ASN A 195 18.55 -44.99 -47.75
N TYR A 196 18.53 -43.82 -47.12
CA TYR A 196 18.98 -42.55 -47.69
C TYR A 196 20.27 -42.09 -47.02
N THR A 197 21.18 -41.57 -47.84
CA THR A 197 22.44 -40.98 -47.40
C THR A 197 22.57 -39.65 -48.13
N GLY A 198 22.56 -38.57 -47.37
CA GLY A 198 22.73 -37.22 -47.83
C GLY A 198 24.16 -36.94 -48.30
N GLY A 199 24.29 -35.84 -49.02
CA GLY A 199 25.56 -35.34 -49.50
C GLY A 199 26.16 -34.33 -48.52
N PRO A 200 27.29 -33.70 -48.86
CA PRO A 200 27.92 -32.69 -48.01
C PRO A 200 27.15 -31.36 -47.93
N GLY A 201 26.10 -31.13 -48.73
CA GLY A 201 25.22 -29.95 -48.62
C GLY A 201 24.15 -30.12 -47.55
N ILE A 202 23.17 -29.21 -47.50
CA ILE A 202 22.00 -29.31 -46.61
C ILE A 202 21.01 -30.34 -47.18
N ASN A 203 20.57 -31.27 -46.36
CA ASN A 203 19.70 -32.37 -46.74
C ASN A 203 18.42 -32.33 -45.90
N VAL A 204 17.27 -32.50 -46.55
CA VAL A 204 15.95 -32.51 -45.91
C VAL A 204 15.29 -33.86 -46.11
N PHE A 205 14.92 -34.53 -45.03
CA PHE A 205 14.23 -35.81 -45.02
C PHE A 205 12.77 -35.56 -44.63
N ASN A 206 11.85 -35.76 -45.56
CA ASN A 206 10.42 -35.58 -45.35
C ASN A 206 9.75 -36.93 -45.13
N ALA A 207 9.17 -37.11 -43.96
CA ALA A 207 8.46 -38.29 -43.52
C ALA A 207 7.01 -37.95 -43.15
N ALA A 208 6.28 -37.38 -44.11
CA ALA A 208 4.84 -37.11 -43.95
C ALA A 208 4.03 -38.41 -43.85
N LEU A 209 2.85 -38.36 -43.22
CA LEU A 209 1.96 -39.49 -43.14
C LEU A 209 1.44 -39.87 -44.53
N ALA A 210 1.53 -41.16 -44.86
CA ALA A 210 1.00 -41.69 -46.11
C ALA A 210 -0.45 -42.16 -45.97
N VAL A 211 -1.18 -42.20 -47.08
CA VAL A 211 -2.53 -42.79 -47.10
C VAL A 211 -2.42 -44.31 -46.90
N GLY A 212 -3.06 -44.84 -45.86
CA GLY A 212 -3.09 -46.28 -45.60
C GLY A 212 -3.86 -47.08 -46.65
N ILE A 213 -3.65 -48.40 -46.64
CA ILE A 213 -4.24 -49.34 -47.62
C ILE A 213 -5.77 -49.39 -47.60
N ASP A 214 -6.40 -49.01 -46.49
CA ASP A 214 -7.85 -48.92 -46.31
C ASP A 214 -8.42 -47.53 -46.63
N GLY A 215 -7.54 -46.54 -46.86
CA GLY A 215 -7.90 -45.13 -47.09
C GLY A 215 -8.54 -44.45 -45.89
N LEU A 216 -8.50 -45.08 -44.71
CA LEU A 216 -9.18 -44.63 -43.50
C LEU A 216 -8.20 -44.31 -42.37
N VAL A 217 -7.03 -44.95 -42.35
CA VAL A 217 -5.95 -44.72 -41.39
C VAL A 217 -4.72 -44.21 -42.13
N ALA A 218 -4.19 -43.07 -41.71
CA ALA A 218 -2.89 -42.59 -42.16
C ALA A 218 -1.77 -43.47 -41.59
N VAL A 219 -0.75 -43.79 -42.40
CA VAL A 219 0.37 -44.69 -42.06
C VAL A 219 1.68 -43.92 -42.03
N GLN A 220 2.47 -44.10 -40.97
CA GLN A 220 3.78 -43.46 -40.84
C GLN A 220 4.77 -43.94 -41.91
N THR A 221 5.51 -43.00 -42.49
CA THR A 221 6.57 -43.27 -43.46
C THR A 221 7.92 -43.45 -42.79
N LEU A 222 8.20 -42.75 -41.68
CA LEU A 222 9.36 -43.05 -40.82
C LEU A 222 9.11 -44.33 -40.02
N GLN A 223 9.84 -45.39 -40.32
CA GLN A 223 9.72 -46.71 -39.73
C GLN A 223 11.04 -47.17 -39.12
N GLY A 224 11.01 -48.03 -38.10
CA GLY A 224 12.24 -48.52 -37.46
C GLY A 224 13.19 -49.34 -38.34
N ALA A 225 12.77 -49.69 -39.56
CA ALA A 225 13.63 -50.33 -40.56
C ALA A 225 14.45 -49.31 -41.38
N ASP A 226 14.11 -48.02 -41.30
CA ASP A 226 14.75 -46.99 -42.10
C ASP A 226 16.16 -46.67 -41.61
N THR A 227 17.00 -46.24 -42.55
CA THR A 227 18.36 -45.78 -42.31
C THR A 227 18.56 -44.46 -43.02
N LEU A 228 18.72 -43.39 -42.24
CA LEU A 228 18.92 -42.03 -42.72
C LEU A 228 20.29 -41.53 -42.24
N THR A 229 21.05 -40.95 -43.14
CA THR A 229 22.29 -40.24 -42.81
C THR A 229 22.24 -38.88 -43.48
N GLY A 230 22.34 -37.77 -42.76
CA GLY A 230 22.36 -36.43 -43.38
C GLY A 230 23.74 -36.14 -43.97
N GLY A 231 24.74 -36.05 -43.10
CA GLY A 231 26.15 -36.18 -43.42
C GLY A 231 26.94 -34.88 -43.56
N GLY A 232 26.39 -33.78 -44.03
CA GLY A 232 27.15 -32.60 -44.46
C GLY A 232 27.03 -31.40 -43.52
N LEU A 233 26.48 -30.33 -44.07
CA LEU A 233 26.02 -29.15 -43.32
C LEU A 233 24.80 -29.52 -42.45
N GLU A 234 24.21 -28.56 -41.74
CA GLU A 234 23.01 -28.76 -40.91
C GLU A 234 21.85 -29.37 -41.72
N ASP A 235 21.43 -30.57 -41.34
CA ASP A 235 20.44 -31.39 -42.01
C ASP A 235 19.13 -31.44 -41.21
N THR A 236 18.00 -31.60 -41.89
CA THR A 236 16.67 -31.54 -41.28
C THR A 236 15.85 -32.81 -41.53
N LEU A 237 15.23 -33.37 -40.49
CA LEU A 237 14.15 -34.36 -40.58
C LEU A 237 12.81 -33.69 -40.28
N ASN A 238 11.88 -33.68 -41.24
CA ASN A 238 10.49 -33.30 -41.01
C ASN A 238 9.64 -34.58 -40.95
N ALA A 239 9.10 -34.94 -39.78
CA ALA A 239 8.33 -36.18 -39.61
C ALA A 239 6.95 -35.93 -39.00
N GLU A 240 5.94 -36.54 -39.60
CA GLU A 240 4.60 -36.62 -39.03
C GLU A 240 4.41 -37.99 -38.37
N LEU A 241 4.08 -38.00 -37.08
CA LEU A 241 4.02 -39.19 -36.24
C LEU A 241 2.60 -39.45 -35.76
N ASN A 242 2.17 -40.71 -35.79
CA ASN A 242 0.85 -41.12 -35.29
C ASN A 242 0.86 -42.55 -34.73
N ASN A 243 2.06 -43.10 -34.49
CA ASN A 243 2.30 -44.43 -33.93
C ASN A 243 1.65 -45.57 -34.75
N THR A 244 1.55 -45.38 -36.07
CA THR A 244 1.12 -46.43 -37.00
C THR A 244 2.31 -47.00 -37.75
N GLY A 245 2.59 -48.31 -37.62
CA GLY A 245 3.77 -48.93 -38.22
C GLY A 245 4.19 -50.23 -37.53
N THR A 246 5.41 -50.71 -37.78
CA THR A 246 5.94 -51.93 -37.15
C THR A 246 6.76 -51.66 -35.88
N THR A 247 7.56 -50.60 -35.86
CA THR A 247 8.42 -50.15 -34.74
C THR A 247 8.80 -48.67 -34.94
N GLN A 248 9.06 -47.93 -33.86
CA GLN A 248 9.31 -46.48 -33.85
C GLN A 248 10.81 -46.11 -33.66
N ASN A 249 11.74 -47.03 -33.92
CA ASN A 249 13.19 -46.87 -33.66
C ASN A 249 14.04 -46.94 -34.95
N PRO A 250 14.06 -45.89 -35.79
CA PRO A 250 14.85 -45.83 -37.04
C PRO A 250 16.34 -45.66 -36.76
N THR A 251 17.21 -45.93 -37.75
CA THR A 251 18.62 -45.51 -37.65
C THR A 251 18.80 -44.16 -38.29
N ILE A 252 19.19 -43.17 -37.49
CA ILE A 252 19.42 -41.80 -37.97
C ILE A 252 20.81 -41.35 -37.52
N THR A 253 21.58 -40.74 -38.41
CA THR A 253 22.97 -40.32 -38.15
C THR A 253 23.22 -38.98 -38.83
N ASP A 254 23.91 -38.06 -38.15
CA ASP A 254 24.32 -36.76 -38.72
C ASP A 254 23.13 -36.02 -39.35
N ILE A 255 22.02 -35.91 -38.61
CA ILE A 255 20.90 -35.02 -38.92
C ILE A 255 20.64 -34.20 -37.66
N GLU A 256 20.82 -32.88 -37.75
CA GLU A 256 20.92 -31.99 -36.60
C GLU A 256 19.54 -31.51 -36.11
N VAL A 257 18.59 -31.27 -37.02
CA VAL A 257 17.29 -30.66 -36.69
C VAL A 257 16.13 -31.60 -36.96
N TYR A 258 15.34 -31.95 -35.95
CA TYR A 258 14.13 -32.77 -36.11
C TYR A 258 12.89 -31.92 -35.89
N ASN A 259 12.09 -31.71 -36.93
CA ASN A 259 10.76 -31.11 -36.85
C ASN A 259 9.70 -32.21 -36.86
N LEU A 260 9.00 -32.36 -35.75
CA LEU A 260 8.09 -33.46 -35.47
C LEU A 260 6.68 -32.93 -35.24
N THR A 261 5.70 -33.49 -35.94
CA THR A 261 4.28 -33.20 -35.73
C THR A 261 3.55 -34.46 -35.34
N SER A 262 2.86 -34.44 -34.20
CA SER A 262 2.06 -35.54 -33.71
C SER A 262 0.60 -35.40 -34.12
N PHE A 263 0.04 -36.48 -34.67
CA PHE A 263 -1.37 -36.60 -35.01
C PHE A 263 -2.02 -37.72 -34.20
N ALA A 264 -3.19 -37.44 -33.63
CA ALA A 264 -3.99 -38.44 -32.94
C ALA A 264 -4.27 -39.67 -33.83
N GLY A 265 -3.72 -40.82 -33.42
CA GLY A 265 -3.89 -42.09 -34.14
C GLY A 265 -5.34 -42.63 -34.06
N PRO A 266 -5.70 -43.63 -34.90
CA PRO A 266 -7.06 -44.18 -34.97
C PRO A 266 -7.53 -44.93 -33.71
N ILE A 267 -6.59 -45.23 -32.81
CA ILE A 267 -6.81 -45.93 -31.54
C ILE A 267 -6.03 -45.17 -30.45
N PHE A 268 -6.43 -43.94 -30.15
CA PHE A 268 -5.89 -43.13 -29.03
C PHE A 268 -4.35 -43.05 -28.97
N GLY A 269 -3.66 -43.08 -30.11
CA GLY A 269 -2.20 -43.11 -30.15
C GLY A 269 -1.63 -41.71 -30.24
N SER A 270 -0.72 -41.36 -29.33
CA SER A 270 0.23 -40.27 -29.44
C SER A 270 1.33 -40.62 -30.45
N GLY A 271 1.99 -39.61 -31.04
CA GLY A 271 3.17 -39.80 -31.89
C GLY A 271 4.38 -40.15 -31.02
N ASN A 272 5.18 -41.13 -31.41
CA ASN A 272 6.37 -41.52 -30.65
C ASN A 272 7.56 -41.84 -31.57
N LEU A 273 8.75 -41.49 -31.10
CA LEU A 273 10.03 -41.78 -31.75
C LEU A 273 11.08 -42.22 -30.72
N ASP A 274 11.64 -43.40 -30.94
CA ASP A 274 12.72 -43.96 -30.12
C ASP A 274 14.07 -43.64 -30.76
N LEU A 275 14.89 -42.86 -30.04
CA LEU A 275 16.17 -42.31 -30.48
C LEU A 275 17.38 -43.18 -30.08
N ASP A 276 17.20 -44.41 -29.58
CA ASP A 276 18.31 -45.29 -29.18
C ASP A 276 19.30 -45.56 -30.35
N ARG A 277 18.81 -45.52 -31.59
CA ARG A 277 19.62 -45.68 -32.82
C ARG A 277 19.78 -44.38 -33.61
N ALA A 278 19.56 -43.24 -32.97
CA ALA A 278 19.82 -41.91 -33.52
C ALA A 278 21.09 -41.29 -32.92
N SER A 279 21.82 -40.48 -33.69
CA SER A 279 22.97 -39.71 -33.21
C SER A 279 23.24 -38.49 -34.08
N GLY A 280 23.79 -37.42 -33.50
CA GLY A 280 24.13 -36.19 -34.23
C GLY A 280 22.99 -35.17 -34.31
N TYR A 281 21.86 -35.41 -33.66
CA TYR A 281 20.82 -34.41 -33.50
C TYR A 281 21.21 -33.41 -32.42
N GLU A 282 20.84 -32.15 -32.65
CA GLU A 282 21.12 -31.01 -31.77
C GLU A 282 19.82 -30.31 -31.37
N GLN A 283 18.74 -30.46 -32.16
CA GLN A 283 17.46 -29.80 -31.94
C GLN A 283 16.27 -30.74 -32.18
N LEU A 284 15.35 -30.78 -31.23
CA LEU A 284 14.13 -31.58 -31.26
C LEU A 284 12.93 -30.64 -31.15
N TRP A 285 12.21 -30.45 -32.26
CA TRP A 285 11.09 -29.52 -32.36
C TRP A 285 9.76 -30.26 -32.44
N ASN A 286 8.87 -30.01 -31.50
CA ASN A 286 7.45 -30.28 -31.58
C ASN A 286 6.75 -29.13 -32.33
N ARG A 287 6.21 -29.39 -33.52
CA ARG A 287 5.56 -28.39 -34.37
C ARG A 287 4.15 -28.78 -34.73
N ASP A 288 3.23 -27.84 -34.60
CA ASP A 288 1.83 -27.98 -35.05
C ASP A 288 1.04 -29.16 -34.43
N SER A 289 1.55 -29.79 -33.36
CA SER A 289 0.92 -30.96 -32.73
C SER A 289 -0.38 -30.59 -32.02
N ARG A 290 -1.33 -31.54 -32.05
CA ARG A 290 -2.64 -31.49 -31.35
C ARG A 290 -2.92 -32.79 -30.58
N ALA A 291 -1.86 -33.50 -30.29
CA ALA A 291 -1.83 -34.81 -29.64
C ALA A 291 -0.43 -35.00 -29.06
N ASP A 292 -0.29 -35.83 -28.04
CA ASP A 292 0.97 -35.97 -27.33
C ASP A 292 2.09 -36.45 -28.26
N LEU A 293 3.30 -35.98 -28.00
CA LEU A 293 4.52 -36.39 -28.69
C LEU A 293 5.48 -36.94 -27.65
N THR A 294 5.95 -38.17 -27.83
CA THR A 294 6.89 -38.82 -26.91
C THR A 294 8.20 -39.16 -27.62
N LEU A 295 9.33 -38.66 -27.10
CA LEU A 295 10.67 -39.03 -27.53
C LEU A 295 11.32 -39.87 -26.45
N ILE A 296 11.89 -41.03 -26.81
CA ILE A 296 12.47 -41.97 -25.84
C ILE A 296 13.93 -42.24 -26.18
N ASN A 297 14.75 -42.47 -25.16
CA ASN A 297 16.19 -42.70 -25.27
C ASN A 297 16.90 -41.48 -25.89
N VAL A 298 16.48 -40.28 -25.49
CA VAL A 298 17.15 -39.05 -25.89
C VAL A 298 18.56 -39.03 -25.28
N ARG A 299 19.53 -38.64 -26.11
CA ARG A 299 20.97 -38.62 -25.85
C ARG A 299 21.57 -37.37 -26.47
N GLY A 300 22.84 -37.09 -26.17
CA GLY A 300 23.59 -36.04 -26.87
C GLY A 300 23.93 -34.83 -26.02
N VAL A 301 24.27 -35.05 -24.75
CA VAL A 301 24.86 -34.00 -23.92
C VAL A 301 26.27 -33.68 -24.43
N ASP A 302 26.56 -32.39 -24.62
CA ASP A 302 27.87 -31.95 -25.07
C ASP A 302 28.94 -31.97 -23.94
N ALA A 303 30.13 -31.44 -24.20
CA ALA A 303 31.21 -31.44 -23.22
C ALA A 303 30.98 -30.49 -22.03
N ASP A 304 30.08 -29.52 -22.19
CA ASP A 304 29.74 -28.49 -21.22
C ASP A 304 28.43 -28.83 -20.47
N GLY A 305 27.80 -29.97 -20.75
CA GLY A 305 26.59 -30.43 -20.07
C GLY A 305 25.29 -29.97 -20.72
N ASN A 306 25.35 -29.39 -21.93
CA ASN A 306 24.16 -28.90 -22.64
C ASN A 306 23.43 -30.07 -23.31
N ALA A 307 22.15 -30.21 -23.03
CA ALA A 307 21.25 -31.13 -23.72
C ALA A 307 20.80 -30.56 -25.09
N PRO A 308 20.22 -31.38 -25.98
CA PRO A 308 19.62 -30.89 -27.22
C PRO A 308 18.55 -29.83 -26.95
N ILE A 309 18.41 -28.87 -27.87
CA ILE A 309 17.38 -27.84 -27.79
C ILE A 309 16.00 -28.49 -27.94
N LEU A 310 15.11 -28.21 -26.99
CA LEU A 310 13.70 -28.60 -27.07
C LEU A 310 12.88 -27.42 -27.61
N GLY A 311 12.22 -27.62 -28.73
CA GLY A 311 11.45 -26.57 -29.39
C GLY A 311 9.97 -26.89 -29.45
N MET A 312 9.11 -25.90 -29.21
CA MET A 312 7.66 -25.99 -29.37
C MET A 312 7.17 -24.82 -30.21
N ASP A 313 6.55 -25.09 -31.36
CA ASP A 313 5.97 -24.07 -32.23
C ASP A 313 4.54 -24.43 -32.63
N ASN A 314 3.58 -23.56 -32.27
CA ASN A 314 2.17 -23.72 -32.59
C ASN A 314 1.54 -25.02 -32.04
N VAL A 315 1.96 -25.45 -30.84
CA VAL A 315 1.52 -26.68 -30.15
C VAL A 315 0.38 -26.36 -29.19
N ARG A 316 -0.66 -27.23 -29.13
CA ARG A 316 -1.83 -27.07 -28.26
C ARG A 316 -2.45 -28.41 -27.89
N ASP A 317 -3.15 -28.46 -26.75
CA ASP A 317 -3.96 -29.61 -26.31
C ASP A 317 -3.15 -30.93 -26.32
N SER A 318 -1.92 -30.92 -25.80
CA SER A 318 -0.98 -32.06 -25.88
C SER A 318 0.12 -32.00 -24.80
N THR A 319 0.68 -33.16 -24.46
CA THR A 319 1.95 -33.26 -23.72
C THR A 319 3.13 -33.47 -24.67
N TYR A 320 4.25 -32.79 -24.44
CA TYR A 320 5.55 -33.09 -25.05
C TYR A 320 6.42 -33.84 -24.05
N ASN A 321 6.57 -35.16 -24.23
CA ASN A 321 7.27 -36.05 -23.30
C ASN A 321 8.69 -36.32 -23.83
N ILE A 322 9.70 -36.11 -22.99
CA ILE A 322 11.12 -36.32 -23.30
C ILE A 322 11.72 -37.27 -22.28
N ASP A 323 11.92 -38.53 -22.67
CA ASP A 323 12.59 -39.55 -21.83
C ASP A 323 14.06 -39.67 -22.25
N TYR A 324 14.94 -39.08 -21.43
CA TYR A 324 16.40 -39.16 -21.53
C TYR A 324 16.91 -40.54 -21.11
N ASP A 325 18.00 -41.01 -21.75
CA ASP A 325 18.63 -42.30 -21.43
C ASP A 325 19.50 -42.22 -20.14
N THR A 326 18.91 -41.76 -19.03
CA THR A 326 19.55 -41.62 -17.70
C THR A 326 20.82 -40.77 -17.78
N LEU A 327 20.65 -39.45 -17.92
CA LEU A 327 21.74 -38.49 -18.15
C LEU A 327 21.80 -37.40 -17.07
N GLU A 328 23.00 -36.93 -16.74
CA GLU A 328 23.19 -35.67 -16.01
C GLU A 328 23.04 -34.52 -17.01
N ILE A 329 22.17 -33.55 -16.72
CA ILE A 329 21.91 -32.38 -17.57
C ILE A 329 22.27 -31.12 -16.79
N GLU A 330 23.26 -30.39 -17.27
CA GLU A 330 23.62 -29.09 -16.69
C GLU A 330 22.73 -27.99 -17.25
N ASN A 331 22.49 -27.98 -18.56
CA ASN A 331 21.69 -26.94 -19.21
C ASN A 331 20.67 -27.55 -20.19
N GLN A 332 19.40 -27.21 -20.00
CA GLN A 332 18.30 -27.52 -20.91
C GLN A 332 17.76 -26.22 -21.50
N LEU A 333 17.94 -26.01 -22.81
CA LEU A 333 17.31 -24.89 -23.52
C LEU A 333 15.96 -25.33 -24.10
N VAL A 334 14.91 -24.59 -23.77
CA VAL A 334 13.54 -24.73 -24.29
C VAL A 334 13.16 -23.47 -25.05
N VAL A 335 12.64 -23.62 -26.26
CA VAL A 335 12.13 -22.51 -27.09
C VAL A 335 10.65 -22.71 -27.37
N ALA A 336 9.80 -21.80 -26.89
CA ALA A 336 8.35 -21.85 -27.04
C ALA A 336 7.81 -20.67 -27.87
N ASP A 337 7.18 -20.97 -29.00
CA ASP A 337 6.46 -20.00 -29.84
C ASP A 337 5.00 -20.43 -29.98
N ARG A 338 4.05 -19.61 -29.50
CA ARG A 338 2.60 -19.83 -29.69
C ARG A 338 2.15 -21.20 -29.15
N VAL A 339 2.40 -21.44 -27.86
CA VAL A 339 2.18 -22.71 -27.17
C VAL A 339 0.97 -22.60 -26.23
N GLY A 340 0.07 -23.58 -26.25
CA GLY A 340 -1.11 -23.60 -25.40
C GLY A 340 -2.11 -22.46 -25.67
N THR A 341 -3.04 -22.26 -24.74
CA THR A 341 -4.06 -21.20 -24.70
C THR A 341 -4.50 -20.95 -23.25
N GLU A 342 -5.16 -19.81 -22.99
CA GLU A 342 -5.79 -19.44 -21.69
C GLU A 342 -6.77 -20.47 -21.10
N PHE A 343 -7.17 -21.49 -21.86
CA PHE A 343 -8.08 -22.54 -21.41
C PHE A 343 -7.47 -23.95 -21.47
N SER A 344 -6.23 -24.06 -21.94
CA SER A 344 -5.51 -25.33 -22.05
C SER A 344 -4.02 -25.06 -22.18
N GLN A 345 -3.29 -25.33 -21.11
CA GLN A 345 -1.84 -25.38 -21.12
C GLN A 345 -1.37 -26.59 -21.95
N VAL A 346 -0.15 -26.47 -22.46
CA VAL A 346 0.63 -27.61 -22.99
C VAL A 346 1.55 -28.06 -21.87
N GLU A 347 1.74 -29.35 -21.74
CA GLU A 347 2.62 -29.94 -20.72
C GLU A 347 3.97 -30.28 -21.37
N LEU A 348 5.08 -29.90 -20.74
CA LEU A 348 6.42 -30.37 -21.04
C LEU A 348 6.85 -31.29 -19.90
N ASP A 349 6.89 -32.57 -20.21
CA ASP A 349 7.31 -33.65 -19.32
C ASP A 349 8.73 -34.04 -19.73
N ILE A 350 9.68 -33.87 -18.80
CA ILE A 350 11.06 -34.34 -18.95
C ILE A 350 11.31 -35.40 -17.90
N ASP A 351 11.84 -36.52 -18.38
CA ASP A 351 11.99 -37.76 -17.64
C ASP A 351 13.39 -38.34 -17.89
N GLY A 352 13.89 -39.16 -16.96
CA GLY A 352 15.16 -39.88 -17.14
C GLY A 352 16.41 -39.03 -16.95
N VAL A 353 16.33 -37.99 -16.12
CA VAL A 353 17.49 -37.19 -15.67
C VAL A 353 18.11 -37.81 -14.41
N VAL A 354 19.43 -37.64 -14.21
CA VAL A 354 20.13 -38.09 -13.00
C VAL A 354 20.25 -36.90 -12.04
N GLY A 355 19.44 -36.90 -10.99
CA GLY A 355 19.32 -35.73 -10.11
C GLY A 355 18.46 -34.67 -10.78
N ASN A 356 18.75 -33.41 -10.50
CA ASN A 356 17.97 -32.27 -10.98
C ASN A 356 18.60 -31.72 -12.25
N ILE A 357 17.83 -30.99 -13.07
CA ILE A 357 18.40 -30.21 -14.16
C ILE A 357 19.09 -28.98 -13.56
N GLY A 358 20.36 -28.75 -13.90
CA GLY A 358 21.11 -27.60 -13.36
C GLY A 358 20.48 -26.26 -13.74
N THR A 359 20.22 -26.02 -15.03
CA THR A 359 19.57 -24.79 -15.53
C THR A 359 18.58 -25.13 -16.63
N LEU A 360 17.35 -24.65 -16.51
CA LEU A 360 16.39 -24.60 -17.60
C LEU A 360 16.27 -23.16 -18.11
N GLU A 361 16.61 -22.95 -19.39
CA GLU A 361 16.38 -21.68 -20.08
C GLU A 361 15.13 -21.79 -20.94
N LEU A 362 14.12 -20.97 -20.68
CA LEU A 362 12.87 -20.90 -21.43
C LEU A 362 12.78 -19.59 -22.22
N ASN A 363 12.91 -19.70 -23.54
CA ASN A 363 12.76 -18.60 -24.47
C ASN A 363 11.34 -18.56 -25.04
N VAL A 364 10.55 -17.54 -24.67
CA VAL A 364 9.13 -17.44 -24.99
C VAL A 364 8.82 -16.38 -26.05
N SER A 365 7.86 -16.69 -26.93
CA SER A 365 7.37 -15.75 -27.93
C SER A 365 5.92 -16.02 -28.35
N ASN A 366 5.20 -14.95 -28.72
CA ASN A 366 3.84 -14.98 -29.28
C ASN A 366 2.79 -15.76 -28.44
N GLY A 367 2.90 -15.72 -27.12
CA GLY A 367 1.95 -16.31 -26.17
C GLY A 367 2.27 -17.77 -25.84
N VAL A 368 2.49 -18.07 -24.57
CA VAL A 368 2.87 -19.39 -24.05
C VAL A 368 2.06 -19.68 -22.79
N TYR A 369 1.39 -20.83 -22.78
CA TYR A 369 0.69 -21.41 -21.62
C TYR A 369 1.26 -22.81 -21.42
N LEU A 370 2.10 -22.98 -20.40
CA LEU A 370 2.98 -24.13 -20.26
C LEU A 370 2.96 -24.64 -18.81
N PHE A 371 2.80 -25.94 -18.67
CA PHE A 371 3.04 -26.67 -17.42
C PHE A 371 4.33 -27.46 -17.56
N LEU A 372 5.26 -27.30 -16.62
CA LEU A 372 6.50 -28.09 -16.53
C LEU A 372 6.26 -29.24 -15.54
N ASP A 373 6.41 -30.47 -16.01
CA ASP A 373 6.14 -31.68 -15.22
C ASP A 373 7.42 -32.49 -14.96
N ASP A 374 7.42 -33.31 -13.90
CA ASP A 374 8.54 -34.16 -13.49
C ASP A 374 9.89 -33.37 -13.44
N GLU A 375 10.93 -33.84 -14.12
CA GLU A 375 12.26 -33.22 -14.06
C GLU A 375 12.37 -31.91 -14.86
N ALA A 376 11.30 -31.50 -15.57
CA ALA A 376 11.22 -30.16 -16.14
C ALA A 376 10.93 -29.07 -15.08
N ALA A 377 10.29 -29.44 -13.97
CA ALA A 377 10.08 -28.58 -12.80
C ALA A 377 11.11 -28.83 -11.69
N ASP A 378 11.75 -30.01 -11.66
CA ASP A 378 12.88 -30.32 -10.76
C ASP A 378 14.21 -29.72 -11.27
N ILE A 379 14.34 -28.40 -11.16
CA ILE A 379 15.47 -27.60 -11.67
C ILE A 379 16.14 -26.78 -10.56
N GLU A 380 17.46 -26.55 -10.67
CA GLU A 380 18.18 -25.67 -9.73
C GLU A 380 18.11 -24.18 -10.15
N ASN A 381 18.06 -23.88 -11.45
CA ASN A 381 18.05 -22.51 -11.97
C ASN A 381 17.05 -22.36 -13.12
N LEU A 382 16.19 -21.34 -13.07
CA LEU A 382 15.24 -21.00 -14.12
C LEU A 382 15.63 -19.66 -14.77
N ILE A 383 15.87 -19.67 -16.08
CA ILE A 383 16.10 -18.47 -16.87
C ILE A 383 14.91 -18.26 -17.81
N LEU A 384 14.25 -17.11 -17.71
CA LEU A 384 13.16 -16.72 -18.59
C LEU A 384 13.61 -15.56 -19.49
N ALA A 385 13.36 -15.69 -20.79
CA ALA A 385 13.69 -14.64 -21.75
C ALA A 385 12.64 -14.55 -22.85
N GLY A 386 12.51 -13.36 -23.45
CA GLY A 386 11.60 -13.12 -24.56
C GLY A 386 10.47 -12.18 -24.20
N SER A 387 9.29 -12.38 -24.80
CA SER A 387 8.18 -11.43 -24.65
C SER A 387 6.83 -12.07 -25.00
N GLY A 388 5.76 -11.47 -24.49
CA GLY A 388 4.39 -11.88 -24.77
C GLY A 388 3.65 -12.19 -23.48
N ILE A 389 2.60 -13.00 -23.58
CA ILE A 389 1.95 -13.61 -22.41
C ILE A 389 2.72 -14.89 -22.08
N LEU A 390 3.01 -15.11 -20.81
CA LEU A 390 3.53 -16.34 -20.25
C LEU A 390 2.66 -16.73 -19.04
N GLU A 391 1.98 -17.85 -19.14
CA GLU A 391 1.40 -18.56 -17.99
C GLU A 391 2.24 -19.81 -17.82
N LEU A 392 2.99 -19.88 -16.72
CA LEU A 392 3.96 -20.93 -16.44
C LEU A 392 3.67 -21.50 -15.07
N GLU A 393 3.42 -22.80 -15.02
CA GLU A 393 3.30 -23.58 -13.79
C GLU A 393 4.37 -24.66 -13.79
N GLY A 394 4.85 -25.03 -12.61
CA GLY A 394 5.73 -26.18 -12.40
C GLY A 394 5.10 -27.15 -11.42
N GLU A 395 5.32 -28.45 -11.61
CA GLU A 395 4.93 -29.44 -10.61
C GLU A 395 5.55 -29.10 -9.24
N ASP A 396 4.72 -29.15 -8.19
CA ASP A 396 5.08 -28.80 -6.81
C ASP A 396 5.81 -27.43 -6.70
N ASP A 397 5.46 -26.47 -7.56
CA ASP A 397 5.89 -25.07 -7.54
C ASP A 397 7.41 -24.90 -7.45
N PHE A 398 8.13 -25.73 -8.20
CA PHE A 398 9.59 -25.70 -8.36
C PHE A 398 10.40 -25.98 -7.07
N VAL A 399 10.08 -27.08 -6.39
CA VAL A 399 10.64 -27.48 -5.07
C VAL A 399 12.17 -27.35 -4.89
N ASN A 400 12.96 -27.54 -5.94
CA ASN A 400 14.43 -27.51 -5.86
C ASN A 400 15.07 -26.24 -6.48
N LEU A 401 14.27 -25.23 -6.82
CA LEU A 401 14.76 -24.01 -7.44
C LEU A 401 15.60 -23.17 -6.45
N GLU A 402 16.82 -22.84 -6.88
CA GLU A 402 17.75 -21.99 -6.15
C GLU A 402 17.83 -20.57 -6.75
N THR A 403 17.63 -20.41 -8.06
CA THR A 403 17.60 -19.08 -8.71
C THR A 403 16.54 -18.94 -9.79
N LEU A 404 15.84 -17.80 -9.78
CA LEU A 404 14.97 -17.32 -10.85
C LEU A 404 15.58 -16.07 -11.50
N ASN A 405 15.75 -16.10 -12.82
CA ASN A 405 16.25 -14.96 -13.60
C ASN A 405 15.43 -14.73 -14.87
N ALA A 406 14.54 -13.76 -14.81
CA ALA A 406 13.71 -13.26 -15.90
C ALA A 406 14.12 -11.85 -16.36
N ALA A 407 15.36 -11.42 -16.12
CA ALA A 407 15.80 -10.05 -16.45
C ALA A 407 15.70 -9.69 -17.96
N ASP A 408 15.77 -10.70 -18.83
CA ASP A 408 15.64 -10.58 -20.29
C ASP A 408 14.20 -10.84 -20.79
N TYR A 409 13.24 -11.03 -19.87
CA TYR A 409 11.81 -11.07 -20.17
C TYR A 409 11.20 -9.67 -20.10
N THR A 410 10.30 -9.35 -21.03
CA THR A 410 9.77 -7.98 -21.18
C THR A 410 8.26 -7.86 -21.10
N GLY A 411 7.57 -8.92 -20.66
CA GLY A 411 6.14 -8.89 -20.38
C GLY A 411 5.90 -8.98 -18.89
N ASP A 412 4.66 -8.77 -18.48
CA ASP A 412 4.21 -9.01 -17.11
C ASP A 412 4.39 -10.50 -16.79
N LEU A 413 4.97 -10.79 -15.63
CA LEU A 413 5.21 -12.14 -15.12
C LEU A 413 4.41 -12.35 -13.85
N ASP A 414 3.52 -13.34 -13.85
CA ASP A 414 2.84 -13.86 -12.66
C ASP A 414 3.30 -15.31 -12.50
N LEU A 415 4.12 -15.58 -11.49
CA LEU A 415 4.77 -16.88 -11.31
C LEU A 415 4.80 -17.29 -9.85
N ASP A 416 4.28 -18.48 -9.61
CA ASP A 416 4.34 -19.17 -8.32
C ASP A 416 5.60 -20.05 -8.24
N VAL A 417 6.44 -19.75 -7.24
CA VAL A 417 7.58 -20.57 -6.82
C VAL A 417 7.50 -20.84 -5.31
N GLY A 418 6.28 -20.95 -4.76
CA GLY A 418 5.98 -21.26 -3.36
C GLY A 418 6.53 -22.60 -2.88
N GLY A 419 6.85 -23.53 -3.79
CA GLY A 419 7.56 -24.77 -3.47
C GLY A 419 9.06 -24.57 -3.22
N ALA A 420 9.66 -23.50 -3.74
CA ALA A 420 11.10 -23.27 -3.80
C ALA A 420 11.71 -22.80 -2.47
N GLU A 421 11.74 -23.66 -1.45
CA GLU A 421 12.22 -23.26 -0.13
C GLU A 421 13.73 -22.90 -0.07
N PHE A 422 14.51 -23.24 -1.10
CA PHE A 422 15.95 -23.01 -1.20
C PHE A 422 16.32 -21.82 -2.10
N LEU A 423 15.34 -21.01 -2.49
CA LEU A 423 15.56 -19.88 -3.38
C LEU A 423 16.54 -18.86 -2.76
N THR A 424 17.52 -18.44 -3.55
CA THR A 424 18.58 -17.49 -3.16
C THR A 424 18.56 -16.20 -3.97
N SER A 425 17.94 -16.21 -5.16
CA SER A 425 17.70 -14.98 -5.92
C SER A 425 16.46 -15.07 -6.81
N ALA A 426 15.67 -14.00 -6.84
CA ALA A 426 14.60 -13.79 -7.81
C ALA A 426 14.82 -12.45 -8.52
N ILE A 427 15.01 -12.49 -9.84
CA ILE A 427 15.21 -11.30 -10.67
C ILE A 427 14.21 -11.31 -11.81
N THR A 428 13.48 -10.22 -12.03
CA THR A 428 12.59 -10.05 -13.18
C THR A 428 12.99 -8.84 -14.04
N GLY A 429 12.24 -8.63 -15.12
CA GLY A 429 12.60 -7.72 -16.21
C GLY A 429 11.82 -6.42 -16.19
N ILE A 430 11.19 -6.08 -17.33
CA ILE A 430 10.24 -4.97 -17.39
C ILE A 430 8.83 -5.54 -17.50
N GLY A 431 7.88 -4.99 -16.77
CA GLY A 431 6.53 -5.54 -16.65
C GLY A 431 6.00 -5.29 -15.24
N ASP A 432 4.69 -5.37 -15.06
CA ASP A 432 4.09 -5.41 -13.72
C ASP A 432 4.17 -6.88 -13.26
N ASP A 433 5.17 -7.22 -12.46
CA ASP A 433 5.51 -8.61 -12.11
C ASP A 433 5.00 -8.98 -10.70
N ARG A 434 4.39 -10.17 -10.56
CA ARG A 434 4.05 -10.83 -9.29
C ARG A 434 4.84 -12.13 -9.17
N ILE A 435 5.70 -12.22 -8.15
CA ILE A 435 6.43 -13.45 -7.84
C ILE A 435 6.05 -13.90 -6.44
N GLU A 436 5.54 -15.12 -6.34
CA GLU A 436 5.14 -15.74 -5.09
C GLU A 436 6.22 -16.70 -4.61
N ILE A 437 6.67 -16.50 -3.37
CA ILE A 437 7.85 -17.16 -2.81
C ILE A 437 7.52 -17.71 -1.43
N ASN A 438 7.97 -18.93 -1.17
CA ASN A 438 7.88 -19.56 0.13
C ASN A 438 8.49 -18.70 1.26
N HIS A 439 7.76 -18.51 2.36
CA HIS A 439 8.24 -17.79 3.54
C HIS A 439 9.58 -18.37 4.07
N ALA A 440 9.80 -19.69 3.97
CA ALA A 440 11.00 -20.36 4.45
C ALA A 440 12.27 -19.96 3.68
N ALA A 441 12.16 -19.44 2.45
CA ALA A 441 13.28 -18.91 1.69
C ALA A 441 13.84 -17.60 2.31
N PHE A 442 13.02 -16.89 3.10
CA PHE A 442 13.41 -15.70 3.84
C PHE A 442 13.92 -16.01 5.26
N THR A 443 13.81 -17.25 5.75
CA THR A 443 14.17 -17.60 7.15
C THR A 443 15.62 -18.08 7.31
N ASP A 444 16.22 -17.83 8.48
CA ASP A 444 17.54 -18.39 8.84
C ASP A 444 17.41 -19.90 9.17
N ARG A 445 17.92 -20.75 8.28
CA ARG A 445 17.89 -22.22 8.42
C ARG A 445 18.86 -22.77 9.47
N GLY A 446 19.66 -21.94 10.13
CA GLY A 446 20.48 -22.32 11.30
C GLY A 446 21.66 -23.26 10.99
N ASP A 447 21.87 -23.65 9.74
CA ASP A 447 23.09 -24.30 9.28
C ASP A 447 24.13 -23.22 8.96
N ALA A 448 25.29 -23.32 9.60
CA ALA A 448 26.36 -22.32 9.56
C ALA A 448 26.92 -22.10 8.15
N GLY A 449 26.23 -21.31 7.32
CA GLY A 449 26.63 -21.00 5.95
C GLY A 449 25.60 -20.33 5.05
N THR A 450 24.29 -20.48 5.31
CA THR A 450 23.24 -19.90 4.46
C THR A 450 22.37 -19.01 5.32
N VAL A 451 22.65 -17.71 5.26
CA VAL A 451 21.80 -16.69 5.87
C VAL A 451 20.55 -16.55 4.98
N GLY A 452 19.45 -16.01 5.51
CA GLY A 452 18.39 -15.39 4.69
C GLY A 452 18.97 -14.24 3.87
N ASP A 453 19.68 -14.61 2.80
CA ASP A 453 20.39 -13.76 1.84
C ASP A 453 19.61 -13.74 0.50
N LEU A 454 18.34 -14.16 0.50
CA LEU A 454 17.50 -14.10 -0.70
C LEU A 454 17.48 -12.66 -1.20
N SER A 455 18.00 -12.48 -2.41
CA SER A 455 18.00 -11.20 -3.10
C SER A 455 16.83 -11.18 -4.08
N VAL A 456 15.94 -10.20 -3.93
CA VAL A 456 14.81 -9.99 -4.82
C VAL A 456 14.99 -8.67 -5.56
N ASP A 457 14.89 -8.68 -6.89
CA ASP A 457 14.89 -7.49 -7.74
C ASP A 457 13.84 -7.68 -8.85
N LEU A 458 12.66 -7.12 -8.66
CA LEU A 458 11.55 -7.28 -9.62
C LEU A 458 11.61 -6.27 -10.78
N GLY A 459 12.77 -5.67 -11.03
CA GLY A 459 13.01 -4.90 -12.25
C GLY A 459 12.16 -3.63 -12.35
N GLY A 460 11.39 -3.43 -13.41
CA GLY A 460 10.65 -2.17 -13.62
C GLY A 460 9.18 -2.37 -13.95
N GLY A 461 8.31 -1.81 -13.11
CA GLY A 461 6.85 -1.86 -13.23
C GLY A 461 6.20 -1.48 -11.90
N VAL A 462 4.97 -1.93 -11.68
CA VAL A 462 4.35 -2.04 -10.35
C VAL A 462 4.36 -3.51 -9.97
N ASN A 463 5.25 -3.87 -9.06
CA ASN A 463 5.57 -5.25 -8.75
C ASN A 463 5.09 -5.68 -7.37
N ILE A 464 4.74 -6.96 -7.27
CA ILE A 464 4.24 -7.63 -6.08
C ILE A 464 5.21 -8.76 -5.72
N LEU A 465 5.74 -8.72 -4.50
CA LEU A 465 6.37 -9.88 -3.88
C LEU A 465 5.32 -10.53 -2.98
N ALA A 466 4.86 -11.72 -3.33
CA ALA A 466 3.91 -12.49 -2.52
C ALA A 466 4.66 -13.52 -1.65
N ILE A 467 4.21 -13.68 -0.41
CA ILE A 467 4.73 -14.64 0.55
C ILE A 467 3.73 -15.78 0.68
N ASP A 468 4.20 -16.98 0.36
CA ASP A 468 3.46 -18.25 0.44
C ASP A 468 3.84 -19.01 1.72
N SER A 469 2.88 -19.73 2.32
CA SER A 469 3.11 -20.57 3.50
C SER A 469 3.88 -21.86 3.20
N GLY A 470 3.98 -22.26 1.94
CA GLY A 470 4.56 -23.52 1.49
C GLY A 470 3.60 -24.70 1.57
N GLY A 471 2.29 -24.45 1.71
CA GLY A 471 1.32 -25.52 1.90
C GLY A 471 -0.14 -25.09 2.07
N TRP A 472 -0.82 -25.73 3.01
CA TRP A 472 -2.27 -25.53 3.25
C TRP A 472 -2.52 -24.99 4.67
N TRP A 473 -1.57 -24.23 5.21
CA TRP A 473 -1.59 -23.74 6.58
C TRP A 473 -1.40 -22.24 6.62
N ASP A 474 -2.03 -21.62 7.61
CA ASP A 474 -1.91 -20.19 7.88
C ASP A 474 -0.46 -19.84 8.27
N LEU A 475 0.00 -18.65 7.87
CA LEU A 475 1.25 -18.07 8.36
C LEU A 475 1.08 -17.66 9.83
N ASP A 476 1.94 -18.17 10.71
CA ASP A 476 1.87 -17.89 12.14
C ASP A 476 2.80 -16.75 12.60
N SER A 477 2.75 -16.42 13.89
CA SER A 477 3.56 -15.33 14.46
C SER A 477 5.08 -15.54 14.28
N SER A 478 5.52 -16.80 14.24
CA SER A 478 6.92 -17.17 14.07
C SER A 478 7.37 -17.11 12.61
N ASP A 479 6.46 -17.36 11.67
CA ASP A 479 6.71 -17.21 10.24
C ASP A 479 6.89 -15.74 9.90
N ILE A 480 5.97 -14.86 10.32
CA ILE A 480 6.05 -13.41 10.11
C ILE A 480 7.34 -12.83 10.72
N THR A 481 7.65 -13.19 11.98
CA THR A 481 8.87 -12.73 12.66
C THR A 481 10.15 -13.34 12.07
N GLY A 482 10.03 -14.47 11.38
CA GLY A 482 11.13 -15.18 10.74
C GLY A 482 11.56 -14.58 9.41
N LEU A 483 10.71 -13.77 8.77
CA LEU A 483 11.01 -13.12 7.50
C LEU A 483 12.20 -12.18 7.65
N ASN A 484 13.22 -12.38 6.81
CA ASN A 484 14.42 -11.55 6.80
C ASN A 484 14.73 -11.08 5.37
N PHE A 485 14.47 -9.80 5.12
CA PHE A 485 14.68 -9.16 3.83
C PHE A 485 16.07 -8.55 3.65
N THR A 486 17.02 -8.79 4.57
CA THR A 486 18.35 -8.15 4.53
C THR A 486 19.26 -8.63 3.39
N GLY A 487 18.88 -9.69 2.67
CA GLY A 487 19.45 -10.06 1.37
C GLY A 487 19.24 -9.00 0.29
N GLY A 488 18.25 -8.12 0.49
CA GLY A 488 17.90 -6.99 -0.36
C GLY A 488 16.66 -7.26 -1.19
N VAL A 489 15.66 -6.39 -1.07
CA VAL A 489 14.44 -6.41 -1.89
C VAL A 489 14.33 -5.07 -2.61
N ALA A 490 14.38 -5.11 -3.94
CA ALA A 490 14.41 -3.94 -4.79
C ALA A 490 13.28 -3.93 -5.82
N ASN A 491 12.79 -2.74 -6.14
CA ASN A 491 11.72 -2.50 -7.10
C ASN A 491 10.42 -3.26 -6.79
N VAL A 492 10.01 -3.31 -5.52
CA VAL A 492 8.76 -3.94 -5.06
C VAL A 492 7.87 -2.87 -4.45
N GLN A 493 6.64 -2.71 -4.96
CA GLN A 493 5.68 -1.72 -4.46
C GLN A 493 4.70 -2.33 -3.45
N THR A 494 4.41 -3.62 -3.60
CA THR A 494 3.52 -4.37 -2.70
C THR A 494 4.22 -5.61 -2.17
N LEU A 495 4.25 -5.75 -0.84
CA LEU A 495 4.50 -7.03 -0.17
C LEU A 495 3.13 -7.66 0.10
N ALA A 496 2.83 -8.81 -0.51
CA ALA A 496 1.58 -9.54 -0.31
C ALA A 496 1.79 -10.80 0.54
N PHE A 497 0.79 -11.17 1.30
CA PHE A 497 0.66 -12.49 1.94
C PHE A 497 -0.48 -13.22 1.23
N ASP A 498 -0.17 -14.29 0.49
CA ASP A 498 -1.15 -15.00 -0.34
C ASP A 498 -2.12 -15.85 0.51
N ASP A 499 -1.59 -16.43 1.58
CA ASP A 499 -2.33 -17.25 2.55
C ASP A 499 -2.86 -16.44 3.74
N ASP A 500 -3.79 -17.05 4.49
CA ASP A 500 -4.26 -16.53 5.78
C ASP A 500 -3.09 -16.28 6.75
N VAL A 501 -3.13 -15.16 7.47
CA VAL A 501 -2.18 -14.85 8.53
C VAL A 501 -2.89 -14.96 9.87
N ARG A 502 -2.47 -15.90 10.71
CA ARG A 502 -3.09 -16.18 12.00
C ARG A 502 -2.06 -16.10 13.13
N LEU A 503 -2.11 -15.04 13.93
CA LEU A 503 -1.16 -14.86 15.02
C LEU A 503 -1.51 -15.75 16.23
N ASP A 504 -0.53 -16.53 16.68
CA ASP A 504 -0.59 -17.33 17.92
C ASP A 504 0.30 -16.77 19.05
N GLY A 505 0.88 -15.59 18.79
CA GLY A 505 1.73 -14.78 19.66
C GLY A 505 2.10 -13.47 18.96
N ASP A 506 2.82 -12.59 19.66
CA ASP A 506 3.27 -11.31 19.08
C ASP A 506 4.27 -11.55 17.94
N ALA A 507 4.10 -10.81 16.84
CA ALA A 507 4.92 -10.87 15.65
C ALA A 507 5.57 -9.52 15.33
N THR A 508 6.73 -9.54 14.69
CA THR A 508 7.37 -8.34 14.14
C THR A 508 7.66 -8.55 12.66
N LEU A 509 6.99 -7.77 11.82
CA LEU A 509 7.30 -7.67 10.40
C LEU A 509 8.39 -6.61 10.22
N ASP A 510 9.64 -7.07 10.15
CA ASP A 510 10.83 -6.24 9.93
C ASP A 510 11.06 -6.06 8.44
N LEU A 511 10.75 -4.86 7.92
CA LEU A 511 10.88 -4.50 6.50
C LEU A 511 12.28 -3.99 6.15
N SER A 512 13.27 -4.17 7.03
CA SER A 512 14.65 -3.81 6.74
C SER A 512 15.21 -4.62 5.56
N GLY A 513 15.65 -3.91 4.53
CA GLY A 513 16.17 -4.51 3.29
C GLY A 513 15.36 -4.19 2.05
N PHE A 514 14.11 -3.72 2.21
CA PHE A 514 13.38 -3.05 1.14
C PHE A 514 14.06 -1.73 0.75
N ASP A 515 13.94 -1.36 -0.52
CA ASP A 515 14.27 -0.02 -0.99
C ASP A 515 13.14 0.98 -0.68
N ALA A 516 13.20 2.18 -1.29
CA ALA A 516 12.25 3.24 -1.00
C ALA A 516 10.93 3.11 -1.80
N ASP A 517 10.73 2.03 -2.55
CA ASP A 517 9.60 1.89 -3.46
C ASP A 517 8.40 1.14 -2.83
N LEU A 518 8.57 0.45 -1.70
CA LEU A 518 7.48 -0.21 -0.98
C LEU A 518 6.46 0.83 -0.50
N THR A 519 5.19 0.62 -0.83
CA THR A 519 4.07 1.48 -0.41
C THR A 519 2.91 0.71 0.20
N THR A 520 2.81 -0.59 -0.04
CA THR A 520 1.65 -1.40 0.34
C THR A 520 2.07 -2.72 0.97
N ILE A 521 1.41 -3.08 2.07
CA ILE A 521 1.34 -4.45 2.58
C ILE A 521 -0.06 -4.96 2.29
N ALA A 522 -0.16 -6.06 1.54
CA ALA A 522 -1.41 -6.69 1.17
C ALA A 522 -1.57 -8.04 1.88
N PHE A 523 -2.79 -8.31 2.35
CA PHE A 523 -3.21 -9.62 2.82
C PHE A 523 -4.30 -10.09 1.86
N ASP A 524 -3.99 -11.07 1.02
CA ASP A 524 -4.92 -11.55 -0.02
C ASP A 524 -6.04 -12.41 0.59
N GLN A 525 -5.92 -12.75 1.88
CA GLN A 525 -6.94 -13.43 2.70
C GLN A 525 -7.13 -12.76 4.08
N GLU A 526 -7.47 -13.52 5.13
CA GLU A 526 -7.75 -13.03 6.49
C GLU A 526 -6.47 -12.75 7.28
N LEU A 527 -6.46 -11.64 8.05
CA LEU A 527 -5.46 -11.36 9.08
C LEU A 527 -6.14 -11.47 10.45
N ASP A 528 -6.01 -12.63 11.09
CA ASP A 528 -6.51 -12.86 12.45
C ASP A 528 -5.39 -12.62 13.47
N GLY A 529 -5.45 -11.47 14.13
CA GLY A 529 -4.54 -11.10 15.21
C GLY A 529 -4.75 -11.94 16.47
N ASN A 530 -5.97 -12.47 16.69
CA ASN A 530 -6.32 -13.34 17.82
C ASN A 530 -5.89 -12.74 19.17
N GLY A 531 -5.94 -11.41 19.29
CA GLY A 531 -5.51 -10.61 20.44
C GLY A 531 -4.00 -10.55 20.65
N ASN A 532 -3.20 -10.65 19.58
CA ASN A 532 -1.74 -10.55 19.62
C ASN A 532 -1.25 -9.39 18.77
N MET A 533 -0.03 -8.92 19.08
CA MET A 533 0.54 -7.74 18.46
C MET A 533 1.24 -8.04 17.14
N LEU A 534 0.93 -7.27 16.09
CA LEU A 534 1.76 -7.13 14.89
C LEU A 534 2.55 -5.82 14.95
N THR A 535 3.89 -5.93 14.98
CA THR A 535 4.78 -4.75 14.92
C THR A 535 5.32 -4.54 13.51
N LEU A 536 5.15 -3.33 12.98
CA LEU A 536 5.74 -2.90 11.71
C LEU A 536 7.10 -2.21 11.97
N ALA A 537 8.21 -2.89 11.70
CA ALA A 537 9.55 -2.35 11.91
C ALA A 537 10.20 -1.93 10.58
N ASP A 538 10.91 -0.80 10.59
CA ASP A 538 11.59 -0.20 9.43
C ASP A 538 10.68 -0.01 8.20
N ALA A 539 9.39 0.23 8.45
CA ALA A 539 8.37 0.43 7.42
C ALA A 539 8.51 1.78 6.69
N PRO A 540 7.93 1.95 5.49
CA PRO A 540 7.78 3.25 4.84
C PRO A 540 7.04 4.26 5.74
N VAL A 541 7.33 5.56 5.58
CA VAL A 541 6.63 6.61 6.35
C VAL A 541 5.18 6.81 5.89
N ASP A 542 4.90 6.52 4.62
CA ASP A 542 3.57 6.49 4.03
C ASP A 542 3.28 5.03 3.68
N LEU A 543 2.27 4.43 4.30
CA LEU A 543 2.00 3.00 4.15
C LEU A 543 0.49 2.75 3.99
N VAL A 544 0.15 1.90 3.03
CA VAL A 544 -1.18 1.31 2.91
C VAL A 544 -1.12 -0.14 3.40
N MET A 545 -1.97 -0.49 4.34
CA MET A 545 -2.28 -1.87 4.69
C MET A 545 -3.62 -2.23 4.05
N HIS A 546 -3.65 -3.21 3.16
CA HIS A 546 -4.86 -3.63 2.45
C HIS A 546 -5.12 -5.11 2.75
N ALA A 547 -6.32 -5.46 3.21
CA ALA A 547 -6.75 -6.84 3.35
C ALA A 547 -7.96 -7.11 2.44
N GLU A 548 -7.88 -8.16 1.61
CA GLU A 548 -9.04 -8.67 0.87
C GLU A 548 -10.01 -9.41 1.81
N GLY A 549 -9.48 -10.11 2.82
CA GLY A 549 -10.22 -10.70 3.93
C GLY A 549 -10.48 -9.72 5.07
N SER A 550 -10.92 -10.23 6.22
CA SER A 550 -11.10 -9.41 7.43
C SER A 550 -9.78 -9.18 8.17
N ILE A 551 -9.72 -8.12 8.98
CA ILE A 551 -8.71 -7.95 10.03
C ILE A 551 -9.44 -8.12 11.36
N ASP A 552 -9.10 -9.16 12.12
CA ASP A 552 -9.83 -9.55 13.33
C ASP A 552 -8.92 -9.48 14.57
N TRP A 553 -9.36 -8.82 15.65
CA TRP A 553 -8.68 -8.75 16.96
C TRP A 553 -7.17 -8.46 16.88
N LEU A 554 -6.77 -7.44 16.12
CA LEU A 554 -5.37 -7.10 15.92
C LEU A 554 -4.90 -5.98 16.84
N ASP A 555 -3.87 -6.26 17.65
CA ASP A 555 -3.06 -5.21 18.27
C ASP A 555 -2.01 -4.74 17.25
N LEU A 556 -2.06 -3.48 16.80
CA LEU A 556 -1.16 -2.97 15.76
C LEU A 556 -0.13 -2.00 16.33
N ASN A 557 1.14 -2.39 16.29
CA ASN A 557 2.25 -1.47 16.54
C ASN A 557 2.77 -0.88 15.21
N THR A 558 2.51 0.41 15.01
CA THR A 558 2.79 1.14 13.76
C THR A 558 4.28 1.47 13.55
N GLY A 559 5.12 1.25 14.56
CA GLY A 559 6.56 1.50 14.50
C GLY A 559 6.91 2.90 14.01
N ASN A 560 7.51 3.00 12.82
CA ASN A 560 7.98 4.28 12.27
C ASN A 560 7.10 4.86 11.15
N VAL A 561 5.90 4.32 10.94
CA VAL A 561 4.91 4.82 9.98
C VAL A 561 4.38 6.18 10.46
N VAL A 562 4.28 7.15 9.54
CA VAL A 562 3.76 8.50 9.82
C VAL A 562 2.33 8.64 9.34
N ASN A 563 2.03 8.14 8.14
CA ASN A 563 0.70 8.15 7.55
C ASN A 563 0.31 6.71 7.21
N LEU A 564 -0.76 6.21 7.85
CA LEU A 564 -1.25 4.85 7.69
C LEU A 564 -2.69 4.86 7.16
N ASP A 565 -2.88 4.22 6.01
CA ASP A 565 -4.21 3.92 5.49
C ASP A 565 -4.45 2.41 5.67
N ILE A 566 -5.53 2.01 6.33
CA ILE A 566 -5.95 0.61 6.46
C ILE A 566 -7.24 0.42 5.66
N ILE A 567 -7.19 -0.43 4.65
CA ILE A 567 -8.30 -0.71 3.74
C ILE A 567 -8.67 -2.18 3.88
N VAL A 568 -9.96 -2.46 4.09
CA VAL A 568 -10.47 -3.81 4.25
C VAL A 568 -11.66 -4.06 3.34
N ASP A 569 -11.56 -5.10 2.51
CA ASP A 569 -12.63 -5.60 1.65
C ASP A 569 -13.38 -6.80 2.26
N GLY A 570 -12.93 -7.27 3.43
CA GLY A 570 -13.59 -8.28 4.26
C GLY A 570 -14.78 -7.76 5.07
N SER A 571 -15.32 -8.62 5.94
CA SER A 571 -16.52 -8.28 6.73
C SER A 571 -16.23 -7.41 7.95
N GLU A 572 -14.99 -7.30 8.37
CA GLU A 572 -14.62 -6.69 9.65
C GLU A 572 -13.21 -6.10 9.58
N LEU A 573 -13.06 -4.90 10.12
CA LEU A 573 -11.78 -4.23 10.39
C LEU A 573 -11.74 -3.93 11.89
N ASP A 574 -11.06 -4.79 12.65
CA ASP A 574 -11.00 -4.75 14.10
C ASP A 574 -9.56 -4.58 14.59
N ILE A 575 -9.25 -3.36 15.04
CA ILE A 575 -7.98 -3.00 15.68
C ILE A 575 -8.23 -2.84 17.19
N ASP A 576 -8.00 -3.92 17.94
CA ASP A 576 -8.21 -4.03 19.40
C ASP A 576 -7.25 -3.13 20.21
N ALA A 577 -6.09 -2.78 19.63
CA ALA A 577 -5.22 -1.75 20.19
C ALA A 577 -4.31 -1.12 19.13
N LEU A 578 -4.33 0.21 19.04
CA LEU A 578 -3.35 0.98 18.25
C LEU A 578 -2.17 1.43 19.11
N ILE A 579 -0.98 0.93 18.78
CA ILE A 579 0.23 1.15 19.56
C ILE A 579 1.27 1.89 18.70
N GLY A 580 1.83 2.97 19.22
CA GLY A 580 2.96 3.66 18.64
C GLY A 580 4.29 2.96 18.94
N PRO A 581 5.43 3.53 18.51
CA PRO A 581 6.74 2.95 18.76
C PRO A 581 7.11 3.08 20.25
N ASP A 582 6.67 2.14 21.09
CA ASP A 582 7.32 1.86 22.36
C ASP A 582 7.99 0.49 22.31
N ASP A 583 9.19 0.51 21.75
CA ASP A 583 10.02 -0.67 21.62
C ASP A 583 10.57 -1.09 23.01
N PRO A 584 10.30 -2.32 23.49
CA PRO A 584 10.95 -2.84 24.71
C PRO A 584 12.49 -2.92 24.58
N LEU A 585 13.07 -2.82 23.38
CA LEU A 585 14.50 -2.82 23.06
C LEU A 585 15.10 -1.40 22.97
N THR A 586 14.31 -0.36 22.72
CA THR A 586 14.74 1.06 22.70
C THR A 586 13.80 1.98 23.48
N PRO A 587 13.78 1.90 24.83
CA PRO A 587 12.96 2.78 25.65
C PRO A 587 13.22 4.26 25.34
N GLY A 588 12.21 4.97 24.84
CA GLY A 588 12.24 6.41 24.56
C GLY A 588 12.23 6.84 23.09
N SER A 589 11.79 6.00 22.15
CA SER A 589 11.31 6.45 20.84
C SER A 589 10.13 7.43 21.00
N GLU A 590 10.07 8.43 20.12
CA GLU A 590 8.94 9.36 20.04
C GLU A 590 7.89 8.78 19.11
N ALA A 591 6.61 8.92 19.44
CA ALA A 591 5.53 8.63 18.51
C ALA A 591 5.71 9.40 17.20
N VAL A 592 5.40 8.77 16.08
CA VAL A 592 5.54 9.41 14.75
C VAL A 592 4.29 9.33 13.88
N LEU A 593 3.33 8.45 14.20
CA LEU A 593 2.06 8.35 13.50
C LEU A 593 1.29 9.67 13.65
N GLN A 594 0.95 10.29 12.53
CA GLN A 594 0.22 11.57 12.44
C GLN A 594 -1.17 11.40 11.84
N THR A 595 -1.34 10.50 10.88
CA THR A 595 -2.65 10.24 10.26
C THR A 595 -2.97 8.76 10.24
N LEU A 596 -4.20 8.43 10.62
CA LEU A 596 -4.80 7.11 10.47
C LEU A 596 -6.12 7.23 9.69
N ASP A 597 -6.22 6.56 8.55
CA ASP A 597 -7.45 6.44 7.76
C ASP A 597 -7.88 4.98 7.69
N LEU A 598 -9.07 4.68 8.20
CA LEU A 598 -9.67 3.34 8.20
C LEU A 598 -10.82 3.30 7.19
N VAL A 599 -10.75 2.36 6.25
CA VAL A 599 -11.74 2.23 5.19
C VAL A 599 -12.20 0.78 5.08
N GLN A 600 -13.49 0.54 5.27
CA GLN A 600 -14.11 -0.76 5.05
C GLN A 600 -15.03 -0.64 3.81
N THR A 601 -14.88 -1.55 2.84
CA THR A 601 -15.51 -1.42 1.52
C THR A 601 -16.65 -2.41 1.24
N LEU A 602 -16.68 -3.56 1.92
CA LEU A 602 -17.73 -4.56 1.73
C LEU A 602 -19.02 -4.11 2.40
N ALA A 603 -20.08 -3.98 1.63
CA ALA A 603 -21.38 -3.53 2.14
C ALA A 603 -21.84 -4.32 3.38
N GLY A 604 -22.04 -3.60 4.48
CA GLY A 604 -22.42 -4.15 5.78
C GLY A 604 -21.28 -4.78 6.57
N GLY A 605 -20.02 -4.48 6.26
CA GLY A 605 -18.89 -4.82 7.12
C GLY A 605 -18.50 -3.66 8.03
N ASP A 606 -17.96 -4.02 9.18
CA ASP A 606 -17.92 -3.13 10.35
C ASP A 606 -16.47 -2.69 10.66
N ILE A 607 -16.32 -1.57 11.36
CA ILE A 607 -15.02 -1.07 11.86
C ILE A 607 -15.07 -0.98 13.39
N TYR A 608 -14.05 -1.53 14.05
CA TYR A 608 -13.79 -1.40 15.48
C TYR A 608 -12.37 -0.86 15.69
N LEU A 609 -12.22 0.18 16.51
CA LEU A 609 -10.91 0.73 16.86
C LEU A 609 -10.88 1.19 18.31
N ASP A 610 -9.93 0.64 19.06
CA ASP A 610 -9.59 1.08 20.40
C ASP A 610 -8.20 1.75 20.43
N VAL A 611 -8.14 2.95 21.01
CA VAL A 611 -6.89 3.70 21.18
C VAL A 611 -6.74 4.19 22.62
N PHE A 612 -5.68 3.73 23.31
CA PHE A 612 -5.37 4.17 24.67
C PHE A 612 -4.21 5.19 24.69
N GLY A 613 -4.32 6.25 25.48
CA GLY A 613 -3.28 7.26 25.67
C GLY A 613 -2.00 6.74 26.36
N THR A 614 -1.98 5.49 26.82
CA THR A 614 -0.76 4.81 27.25
C THR A 614 0.06 4.24 26.11
N ASP A 615 -0.49 4.20 24.90
CA ASP A 615 0.03 3.36 23.82
C ASP A 615 0.93 4.16 22.87
N HIS A 616 1.52 5.26 23.35
CA HIS A 616 2.51 6.05 22.60
C HIS A 616 1.98 6.60 21.27
N VAL A 617 0.74 7.09 21.27
CA VAL A 617 0.08 7.73 20.12
C VAL A 617 0.14 9.26 20.16
N GLU A 618 1.06 9.84 20.94
CA GLU A 618 1.09 11.29 21.23
C GLU A 618 1.33 12.22 20.03
N ALA A 619 1.62 11.66 18.86
CA ALA A 619 1.83 12.39 17.60
C ALA A 619 0.62 12.39 16.67
N LEU A 620 -0.42 11.59 16.96
CA LEU A 620 -1.60 11.45 16.10
C LEU A 620 -2.32 12.80 16.00
N GLU A 621 -2.47 13.32 14.78
CA GLU A 621 -3.13 14.60 14.50
C GLU A 621 -4.51 14.40 13.85
N GLU A 622 -4.70 13.35 13.06
CA GLU A 622 -5.91 13.11 12.25
C GLU A 622 -6.33 11.62 12.34
N LEU A 623 -7.61 11.39 12.63
CA LEU A 623 -8.25 10.07 12.61
C LEU A 623 -9.51 10.12 11.73
N SER A 624 -9.60 9.21 10.77
CA SER A 624 -10.76 9.03 9.90
C SER A 624 -11.15 7.56 9.86
N ALA A 625 -12.45 7.27 9.98
CA ALA A 625 -13.03 5.95 9.83
C ALA A 625 -14.26 6.02 8.91
N ASN A 626 -14.27 5.20 7.86
CA ASN A 626 -15.32 5.15 6.85
C ASN A 626 -15.75 3.70 6.61
N GLY A 627 -16.81 3.29 7.30
CA GLY A 627 -17.35 1.93 7.25
C GLY A 627 -18.52 1.78 6.31
N ALA A 628 -18.57 0.68 5.55
CA ALA A 628 -19.74 0.33 4.75
C ALA A 628 -20.83 -0.41 5.56
N GLY A 629 -20.62 -0.61 6.86
CA GLY A 629 -21.55 -1.11 7.88
C GLY A 629 -21.57 -0.20 9.10
N ASP A 630 -21.41 -0.78 10.29
CA ASP A 630 -21.29 -0.08 11.57
C ASP A 630 -19.84 0.39 11.81
N VAL A 631 -19.66 1.48 12.56
CA VAL A 631 -18.34 1.98 12.97
C VAL A 631 -18.37 2.30 14.45
N ASP A 632 -17.43 1.74 15.20
CA ASP A 632 -17.30 1.90 16.66
C ASP A 632 -15.85 2.29 16.99
N ILE A 633 -15.68 3.45 17.62
CA ILE A 633 -14.36 4.05 17.91
C ILE A 633 -14.30 4.46 19.38
N GLU A 634 -13.34 3.90 20.13
CA GLU A 634 -13.05 4.28 21.52
C GLU A 634 -11.66 4.94 21.63
N LEU A 635 -11.62 6.18 22.13
CA LEU A 635 -10.38 6.95 22.40
C LEU A 635 -10.27 7.25 23.90
N ASP A 636 -9.40 6.54 24.62
CA ASP A 636 -9.23 6.66 26.09
C ASP A 636 -7.86 7.23 26.47
N ASP A 637 -7.80 8.50 26.88
CA ASP A 637 -6.63 9.16 27.48
C ASP A 637 -6.76 9.39 29.00
N THR A 638 -7.55 8.58 29.71
CA THR A 638 -7.75 8.71 31.18
C THR A 638 -6.52 8.32 31.99
N ALA A 639 -5.67 7.45 31.45
CA ALA A 639 -4.50 6.90 32.13
C ALA A 639 -3.29 7.87 32.15
N THR A 640 -2.46 7.80 33.19
CA THR A 640 -1.24 8.63 33.26
C THR A 640 -0.21 8.18 32.23
N GLY A 641 -0.04 8.94 31.14
CA GLY A 641 0.80 8.59 29.99
C GLY A 641 1.18 9.77 29.10
N LYS A 642 1.67 9.50 27.89
CA LYS A 642 1.83 10.51 26.83
C LYS A 642 0.52 10.54 26.04
N GLY A 643 -0.35 11.47 26.38
CA GLY A 643 -1.74 11.49 25.88
C GLY A 643 -1.91 11.87 24.42
N MET A 644 -3.16 12.00 23.99
CA MET A 644 -3.57 12.31 22.61
C MET A 644 -3.71 13.82 22.36
N ASP A 645 -2.85 14.63 22.98
CA ASP A 645 -2.94 16.11 22.94
C ASP A 645 -2.70 16.70 21.55
N ALA A 646 -2.11 15.93 20.62
CA ALA A 646 -1.88 16.36 19.24
C ALA A 646 -3.10 16.19 18.33
N LEU A 647 -4.09 15.38 18.72
CA LEU A 647 -5.24 15.01 17.89
C LEU A 647 -6.11 16.23 17.62
N ARG A 648 -6.33 16.54 16.35
CA ARG A 648 -7.06 17.74 15.90
C ARG A 648 -8.42 17.40 15.32
N ASN A 649 -8.48 16.39 14.48
CA ASN A 649 -9.73 16.03 13.81
C ASN A 649 -10.02 14.54 13.93
N VAL A 650 -11.29 14.25 14.23
CA VAL A 650 -11.87 12.91 14.25
C VAL A 650 -13.07 12.91 13.31
N SER A 651 -13.10 11.99 12.35
CA SER A 651 -14.20 11.82 11.40
C SER A 651 -14.66 10.36 11.40
N VAL A 652 -15.91 10.12 11.79
CA VAL A 652 -16.53 8.80 11.81
C VAL A 652 -17.70 8.80 10.84
N ILE A 653 -17.64 7.98 9.80
CA ILE A 653 -18.69 7.85 8.78
C ILE A 653 -19.08 6.38 8.71
N ALA A 654 -20.35 6.08 9.02
CA ALA A 654 -20.89 4.73 8.96
C ALA A 654 -22.07 4.68 7.97
N ALA A 655 -22.13 3.61 7.16
CA ALA A 655 -23.29 3.37 6.32
C ALA A 655 -24.54 3.01 7.14
N ASN A 656 -24.37 2.39 8.32
CA ASN A 656 -25.42 2.06 9.26
C ASN A 656 -25.25 2.89 10.55
N SER A 657 -24.84 2.30 11.68
CA SER A 657 -24.68 3.02 12.95
C SER A 657 -23.25 3.48 13.20
N ALA A 658 -23.08 4.65 13.82
CA ALA A 658 -21.78 5.20 14.21
C ALA A 658 -21.72 5.43 15.72
N GLU A 659 -20.71 4.88 16.38
CA GLU A 659 -20.41 5.05 17.81
C GLU A 659 -19.04 5.72 17.97
N LEU A 660 -18.96 6.73 18.83
CA LEU A 660 -17.72 7.43 19.16
C LEU A 660 -17.69 7.74 20.65
N VAL A 661 -16.73 7.13 21.35
CA VAL A 661 -16.46 7.38 22.77
C VAL A 661 -15.09 8.05 22.90
N ILE A 662 -15.02 9.21 23.54
CA ILE A 662 -13.75 9.89 23.85
C ILE A 662 -13.70 10.20 25.35
N SER A 663 -12.67 9.70 26.04
CA SER A 663 -12.49 9.88 27.47
C SER A 663 -11.12 10.49 27.78
N GLY A 664 -11.07 11.70 28.33
CA GLY A 664 -9.83 12.39 28.74
C GLY A 664 -9.51 12.27 30.24
N LYS A 665 -8.45 12.95 30.71
CA LYS A 665 -8.14 12.97 32.15
C LYS A 665 -9.02 13.97 32.86
N THR A 666 -9.67 13.53 33.92
CA THR A 666 -10.52 14.39 34.73
C THR A 666 -9.80 15.63 35.25
N GLY A 667 -10.37 16.79 34.93
CA GLY A 667 -9.97 18.07 35.49
C GLY A 667 -10.16 18.11 37.00
N THR A 668 -9.25 18.73 37.72
CA THR A 668 -9.45 18.92 39.17
C THR A 668 -10.11 20.27 39.42
N VAL A 669 -11.34 20.27 39.92
CA VAL A 669 -11.92 21.42 40.62
C VAL A 669 -11.28 21.51 42.01
N PHE A 670 -10.58 22.63 42.28
CA PHE A 670 -10.35 23.04 43.65
C PHE A 670 -11.29 24.19 43.97
N GLU A 671 -12.32 23.92 44.77
CA GLU A 671 -13.12 24.97 45.39
C GLU A 671 -12.24 25.83 46.30
N ALA A 672 -12.23 27.13 46.05
CA ALA A 672 -11.64 28.11 46.94
C ALA A 672 -12.39 28.12 48.28
N GLY A 673 -11.70 27.84 49.38
CA GLY A 673 -12.17 28.20 50.72
C GLY A 673 -11.31 29.33 51.28
N VAL A 674 -11.90 30.50 51.54
CA VAL A 674 -11.20 31.56 52.27
C VAL A 674 -11.18 31.19 53.75
N ASN A 675 -10.04 30.70 54.23
CA ASN A 675 -9.88 30.45 55.66
C ASN A 675 -9.71 31.79 56.41
N GLN A 676 -10.82 32.45 56.78
CA GLN A 676 -10.76 33.60 57.68
C GLN A 676 -10.54 33.10 59.11
N VAL A 677 -9.34 33.31 59.65
CA VAL A 677 -9.04 33.08 61.07
C VAL A 677 -9.09 34.41 61.81
N ASP A 678 -10.21 34.69 62.46
CA ASP A 678 -10.28 35.85 63.35
C ASP A 678 -9.68 35.48 64.71
N THR A 679 -8.52 36.06 65.01
CA THR A 679 -7.84 35.87 66.29
C THR A 679 -8.32 36.91 67.31
N LEU A 680 -9.04 36.47 68.33
CA LEU A 680 -9.49 37.30 69.44
C LEU A 680 -8.51 37.19 70.61
N THR A 681 -7.70 38.23 70.84
CA THR A 681 -6.82 38.30 72.03
C THR A 681 -7.47 39.14 73.13
N ILE A 682 -7.74 38.53 74.28
CA ILE A 682 -8.30 39.21 75.45
C ILE A 682 -7.17 39.52 76.44
N ASP A 683 -6.77 40.79 76.54
CA ASP A 683 -5.73 41.22 77.48
C ASP A 683 -6.36 41.80 78.77
N VAL A 684 -6.30 41.03 79.86
CA VAL A 684 -6.73 41.48 81.19
C VAL A 684 -5.51 41.93 81.99
N THR A 685 -5.01 43.15 81.73
CA THR A 685 -3.97 43.74 82.58
C THR A 685 -4.59 44.37 83.83
N ALA A 686 -4.25 43.80 84.99
CA ALA A 686 -4.66 44.31 86.30
C ALA A 686 -4.14 45.75 86.55
N GLY A 687 -5.03 46.72 86.38
CA GLY A 687 -4.81 48.09 86.82
C GLY A 687 -4.77 48.20 88.35
N ALA A 688 -3.71 48.84 88.85
CA ALA A 688 -3.55 49.48 90.16
C ALA A 688 -2.90 48.70 91.31
N SER A 689 -1.70 49.20 91.62
CA SER A 689 -1.00 49.11 92.90
C SER A 689 -1.88 49.44 94.12
N SER A 690 -1.76 48.58 95.14
CA SER A 690 -2.02 48.80 96.57
C SER A 690 -3.48 48.88 97.07
N GLY A 691 -3.85 47.90 97.91
CA GLY A 691 -4.60 48.17 99.15
C GLY A 691 -5.89 47.40 99.46
N PHE A 692 -5.76 46.11 99.86
CA PHE A 692 -6.63 45.40 100.84
C PHE A 692 -8.08 44.98 100.41
N PRO A 693 -8.77 44.03 101.12
CA PRO A 693 -8.67 42.56 101.00
C PRO A 693 -10.03 41.84 100.73
N ALA A 694 -9.96 40.52 100.52
CA ALA A 694 -11.02 39.51 100.75
C ALA A 694 -12.32 39.56 99.90
N TYR A 695 -12.24 39.07 98.66
CA TYR A 695 -13.32 38.31 97.99
C TYR A 695 -12.71 37.22 97.08
N SER A 696 -13.48 36.16 96.86
CA SER A 696 -13.29 35.06 95.92
C SER A 696 -12.72 35.52 94.56
N ARG A 697 -11.81 34.73 93.96
CA ARG A 697 -11.34 34.88 92.56
C ARG A 697 -12.45 34.48 91.57
N SER A 698 -13.61 35.12 91.63
CA SER A 698 -14.77 34.80 90.79
C SER A 698 -15.33 36.04 90.08
N VAL A 699 -14.47 36.96 89.65
CA VAL A 699 -14.91 38.11 88.84
C VAL A 699 -13.86 38.47 87.81
N ALA A 700 -13.66 37.58 86.82
CA ALA A 700 -13.48 38.08 85.47
C ALA A 700 -14.86 38.58 85.01
N GLY A 701 -14.97 39.79 84.48
CA GLY A 701 -16.25 40.30 83.99
C GLY A 701 -16.72 39.49 82.77
N ASP A 702 -18.03 39.32 82.64
CA ASP A 702 -18.63 38.62 81.49
C ASP A 702 -18.36 39.41 80.20
N ALA A 703 -17.77 38.76 79.20
CA ALA A 703 -17.82 39.22 77.83
C ALA A 703 -19.05 38.57 77.19
N VAL A 704 -20.13 39.35 77.04
CA VAL A 704 -21.38 38.89 76.41
C VAL A 704 -21.32 39.27 74.94
N PHE A 705 -21.38 38.28 74.05
CA PHE A 705 -21.61 38.46 72.62
C PHE A 705 -23.12 38.35 72.38
N SER A 706 -23.72 39.29 71.66
CA SER A 706 -25.15 39.18 71.30
C SER A 706 -25.28 38.46 69.96
N SER A 707 -26.11 37.42 69.91
CA SER A 707 -26.36 36.55 68.75
C SER A 707 -26.96 37.22 67.51
N GLY A 708 -27.16 38.54 67.52
CA GLY A 708 -27.90 39.24 66.47
C GLY A 708 -27.15 39.47 65.15
N ASP A 709 -25.84 39.19 65.08
CA ASP A 709 -25.00 39.52 63.92
C ASP A 709 -24.04 38.36 63.54
N LEU A 710 -24.36 37.10 63.88
CA LEU A 710 -23.57 35.92 63.53
C LEU A 710 -24.38 35.01 62.60
N ASP A 711 -24.20 35.13 61.29
CA ASP A 711 -24.74 34.16 60.32
C ASP A 711 -23.72 33.03 60.14
N ALA A 712 -24.07 31.84 60.66
CA ALA A 712 -23.43 30.52 60.51
C ALA A 712 -21.88 30.38 60.73
N GLY A 713 -21.45 29.33 61.45
CA GLY A 713 -20.02 28.99 61.59
C GLY A 713 -19.76 27.79 62.53
N VAL A 714 -18.54 27.27 62.60
CA VAL A 714 -18.18 26.16 63.51
C VAL A 714 -17.16 26.65 64.55
N VAL A 715 -17.39 26.40 65.84
CA VAL A 715 -16.46 26.83 66.92
C VAL A 715 -15.58 25.66 67.37
N ALA A 716 -14.29 25.69 67.03
CA ALA A 716 -13.30 24.71 67.53
C ALA A 716 -12.39 25.32 68.62
N THR A 717 -12.52 24.89 69.88
CA THR A 717 -11.62 25.34 70.97
C THR A 717 -10.45 24.37 71.18
N ASN A 718 -9.20 24.82 71.00
CA ASN A 718 -8.02 24.03 71.37
C ASN A 718 -7.49 24.43 72.77
N TYR A 719 -7.78 23.61 73.78
CA TYR A 719 -7.12 23.72 75.09
C TYR A 719 -5.74 23.03 75.04
N GLN A 720 -4.67 23.81 74.87
CA GLN A 720 -3.31 23.34 75.14
C GLN A 720 -2.92 23.67 76.59
N GLU A 721 -3.17 22.77 77.54
CA GLU A 721 -2.37 22.71 78.78
C GLU A 721 -1.56 21.41 78.84
N THR A 722 -0.24 21.55 78.96
CA THR A 722 0.62 20.50 79.54
C THR A 722 1.15 20.97 80.88
N ILE A 723 0.66 20.35 81.97
CA ILE A 723 1.27 20.45 83.31
C ILE A 723 1.67 19.04 83.77
N PHE A 724 2.98 18.76 83.77
CA PHE A 724 3.69 17.68 84.49
C PHE A 724 3.30 16.18 84.26
N GLY A 725 3.16 15.74 83.01
CA GLY A 725 3.64 14.40 82.58
C GLY A 725 3.13 13.14 83.29
N ILE A 726 1.82 13.00 83.55
CA ILE A 726 1.18 11.74 83.95
C ILE A 726 -0.20 11.61 83.25
N PRO A 727 -0.54 10.48 82.60
CA PRO A 727 -1.77 10.35 81.82
C PRO A 727 -2.98 10.13 82.73
N PHE A 728 -4.08 10.84 82.47
CA PHE A 728 -5.37 10.56 83.11
C PHE A 728 -6.08 9.47 82.31
N ILE A 729 -6.28 8.30 82.94
CA ILE A 729 -7.05 7.18 82.38
C ILE A 729 -8.53 7.39 82.77
N GLY A 730 -9.39 7.59 81.77
CA GLY A 730 -10.86 7.62 81.84
C GLY A 730 -11.42 7.45 80.42
N PRO A 731 -12.62 6.87 80.23
CA PRO A 731 -13.02 6.24 78.96
C PRO A 731 -13.07 7.26 77.82
N ALA A 732 -12.57 6.84 76.66
CA ALA A 732 -12.37 7.65 75.45
C ALA A 732 -13.61 8.49 75.08
N PRO A 733 -13.44 9.76 74.67
CA PRO A 733 -14.45 10.41 73.85
C PRO A 733 -14.41 9.81 72.44
N SER A 734 -15.57 9.34 72.00
CA SER A 734 -15.88 8.97 70.62
C SER A 734 -15.66 10.17 69.69
N PRO A 735 -15.06 10.02 68.51
CA PRO A 735 -14.87 11.09 67.52
C PRO A 735 -16.13 11.32 66.67
N THR A 736 -17.33 11.19 67.23
CA THR A 736 -18.57 11.23 66.44
C THR A 736 -19.67 12.02 67.13
N SER A 737 -19.72 13.31 66.80
CA SER A 737 -20.97 14.06 66.66
C SER A 737 -20.69 15.30 65.81
N VAL A 738 -20.40 15.08 64.52
CA VAL A 738 -20.70 16.10 63.50
C VAL A 738 -22.20 15.97 63.29
N LEU A 739 -22.96 16.94 63.79
CA LEU A 739 -24.38 17.08 63.49
C LEU A 739 -24.47 18.03 62.30
N PHE A 740 -24.91 17.53 61.16
CA PHE A 740 -25.40 18.38 60.07
C PHE A 740 -26.77 18.89 60.52
N ASP A 741 -26.86 20.18 60.84
CA ASP A 741 -28.14 20.84 61.10
C ASP A 741 -28.14 22.23 60.45
N ILE A 742 -29.18 22.48 59.66
CA ILE A 742 -29.49 23.76 59.00
C ILE A 742 -29.91 24.85 60.02
N ALA A 743 -29.92 24.51 61.32
CA ALA A 743 -30.14 25.40 62.47
C ALA A 743 -28.87 25.70 63.30
N ALA A 744 -27.66 25.54 62.74
CA ALA A 744 -26.38 25.72 63.45
C ALA A 744 -26.27 27.04 64.25
N ALA A 745 -26.90 28.13 63.80
CA ALA A 745 -26.86 29.42 64.50
C ALA A 745 -27.51 29.40 65.90
N ASP A 746 -28.62 28.67 66.07
CA ASP A 746 -29.30 28.52 67.37
C ASP A 746 -28.51 27.58 68.30
N ASP A 747 -27.87 26.53 67.75
CA ASP A 747 -27.05 25.60 68.52
C ASP A 747 -25.69 26.20 68.96
N ILE A 748 -25.05 27.04 68.14
CA ILE A 748 -23.82 27.77 68.51
C ILE A 748 -24.12 28.80 69.61
N ALA A 749 -25.26 29.49 69.52
CA ALA A 749 -25.71 30.43 70.54
C ALA A 749 -26.02 29.68 71.86
N ASP A 750 -26.68 28.52 71.79
CA ASP A 750 -26.96 27.67 72.95
C ASP A 750 -25.68 27.06 73.56
N ASP A 751 -24.65 26.71 72.76
CA ASP A 751 -23.37 26.16 73.28
C ASP A 751 -22.46 27.25 73.88
N LEU A 752 -22.44 28.46 73.30
CA LEU A 752 -21.76 29.64 73.90
C LEU A 752 -22.48 30.13 75.18
N ASP A 753 -23.81 30.09 75.22
CA ASP A 753 -24.60 30.42 76.42
C ASP A 753 -24.59 29.29 77.47
N ALA A 754 -24.42 28.03 77.08
CA ALA A 754 -24.29 26.88 77.99
C ALA A 754 -22.90 26.80 78.65
N LEU A 755 -21.85 27.33 78.02
CA LEU A 755 -20.51 27.47 78.59
C LEU A 755 -20.46 28.67 79.56
N SER A 756 -21.09 28.53 80.72
CA SER A 756 -21.17 29.58 81.75
C SER A 756 -19.84 30.12 82.32
N GLU A 757 -18.67 29.59 81.93
CA GLU A 757 -17.37 30.09 82.40
C GLU A 757 -16.24 29.88 81.36
N ILE A 758 -15.94 30.89 80.52
CA ILE A 758 -14.58 31.00 79.95
C ILE A 758 -13.66 31.52 81.06
N ASN A 759 -13.02 30.62 81.80
CA ASN A 759 -12.07 30.96 82.85
C ASN A 759 -10.74 31.47 82.24
N ALA A 760 -10.68 32.75 81.87
CA ALA A 760 -9.44 33.42 81.48
C ALA A 760 -8.49 33.56 82.70
N LEU A 761 -7.73 32.51 83.00
CA LEU A 761 -6.88 32.44 84.20
C LEU A 761 -5.47 33.02 84.03
N ASN A 762 -5.04 33.46 82.83
CA ASN A 762 -3.73 34.06 82.59
C ASN A 762 -3.74 35.19 81.54
N ILE A 763 -2.72 36.05 81.60
CA ILE A 763 -2.45 37.13 80.63
C ILE A 763 -2.10 36.48 79.28
N GLY A 764 -2.80 36.84 78.20
CA GLY A 764 -2.50 36.38 76.83
C GLY A 764 -3.35 35.21 76.30
N SER A 765 -4.50 34.91 76.90
CA SER A 765 -5.46 33.95 76.33
C SER A 765 -5.93 34.42 74.94
N THR A 766 -5.71 33.57 73.94
CA THR A 766 -6.07 33.80 72.54
C THR A 766 -7.18 32.81 72.17
N ILE A 767 -8.28 33.30 71.63
CA ILE A 767 -9.38 32.49 71.08
C ILE A 767 -9.26 32.53 69.56
N PHE A 768 -9.30 31.35 68.94
CA PHE A 768 -9.35 31.20 67.48
C PHE A 768 -10.79 30.90 67.09
N VAL A 769 -11.31 31.64 66.12
CA VAL A 769 -12.57 31.35 65.44
C VAL A 769 -12.21 31.08 63.98
N GLU A 770 -12.58 29.90 63.49
CA GLU A 770 -12.38 29.46 62.11
C GLU A 770 -13.77 29.40 61.47
N TRP A 771 -13.96 30.16 60.40
CA TRP A 771 -15.23 30.23 59.67
C TRP A 771 -15.21 29.21 58.52
N GLN A 772 -16.29 28.44 58.35
CA GLN A 772 -16.55 27.67 57.11
C GLN A 772 -17.54 28.48 56.25
N ASP A 773 -17.29 28.49 54.93
CA ASP A 773 -17.56 29.57 53.96
C ASP A 773 -19.03 30.01 53.74
N PHE A 774 -19.21 31.32 53.44
CA PHE A 774 -20.20 31.92 52.53
C PHE A 774 -19.79 33.38 52.19
N GLY A 775 -18.86 33.59 51.25
CA GLY A 775 -18.62 34.88 50.56
C GLY A 775 -18.03 36.03 51.43
N PRO A 776 -17.82 37.24 50.87
CA PRO A 776 -17.13 38.34 51.56
C PRO A 776 -17.93 38.87 52.75
N MET A 777 -17.66 38.35 53.95
CA MET A 777 -18.31 38.79 55.18
C MET A 777 -17.74 40.10 55.74
N SER A 778 -18.59 40.86 56.43
CA SER A 778 -18.17 42.06 57.17
C SER A 778 -17.38 41.67 58.43
N PRO A 779 -16.35 42.42 58.86
CA PRO A 779 -15.61 42.11 60.08
C PRO A 779 -16.52 42.08 61.32
N LEU A 780 -16.24 41.17 62.27
CA LEU A 780 -16.89 41.12 63.59
C LEU A 780 -17.00 42.54 64.20
N GLN A 781 -18.23 43.06 64.29
CA GLN A 781 -18.48 44.37 64.89
C GLN A 781 -18.83 44.26 66.37
N GLN A 782 -18.28 45.17 67.19
CA GLN A 782 -18.63 45.28 68.59
C GLN A 782 -20.03 45.92 68.75
N ALA A 783 -21.04 45.14 69.15
CA ALA A 783 -22.27 45.69 69.68
C ALA A 783 -22.08 46.09 71.17
N PRO A 784 -22.36 47.34 71.58
CA PRO A 784 -22.24 47.74 72.99
C PRO A 784 -23.40 47.16 73.81
N GLY A 785 -23.21 45.98 74.40
CA GLY A 785 -24.14 45.40 75.37
C GLY A 785 -24.12 46.18 76.70
N THR A 786 -25.27 46.74 77.10
CA THR A 786 -25.45 47.56 78.31
C THR A 786 -25.54 46.74 79.61
N GLY A 787 -24.63 45.79 79.85
CA GLY A 787 -24.77 44.80 80.93
C GLY A 787 -23.64 44.65 81.96
N ALA A 788 -22.38 45.03 81.67
CA ALA A 788 -21.27 44.74 82.59
C ALA A 788 -21.22 45.74 83.78
N THR A 789 -21.50 45.28 85.00
CA THR A 789 -21.56 46.15 86.19
C THR A 789 -20.25 46.30 86.97
N THR A 790 -19.18 45.57 86.67
CA THR A 790 -17.82 45.87 87.18
C THR A 790 -16.72 45.29 86.29
N GLY A 791 -15.93 46.17 85.67
CA GLY A 791 -14.75 45.82 84.86
C GLY A 791 -14.67 46.70 83.63
N LEU A 792 -13.82 47.73 83.65
CA LEU A 792 -13.48 48.47 82.43
C LEU A 792 -12.49 47.61 81.64
N LEU A 793 -12.88 47.13 80.47
CA LEU A 793 -11.94 46.69 79.42
C LEU A 793 -11.08 47.91 79.08
N ALA A 794 -9.81 47.89 79.47
CA ALA A 794 -8.97 49.10 79.47
C ALA A 794 -8.44 49.51 78.08
N THR A 795 -8.75 48.75 77.03
CA THR A 795 -8.38 49.06 75.64
C THR A 795 -9.39 48.42 74.68
N PRO A 796 -9.57 48.96 73.45
CA PRO A 796 -10.29 48.26 72.40
C PRO A 796 -9.71 46.85 72.22
N ILE A 797 -10.57 45.88 72.00
CA ILE A 797 -10.16 44.55 71.54
C ILE A 797 -9.42 44.77 70.22
N ASN A 798 -8.14 44.36 70.16
CA ASN A 798 -7.37 44.43 68.92
C ASN A 798 -7.64 43.15 68.12
N PHE A 799 -8.44 43.27 67.07
CA PHE A 799 -8.48 42.28 66.00
C PHE A 799 -7.18 42.42 65.22
N THR A 800 -6.31 41.42 65.29
CA THR A 800 -5.07 41.47 64.51
C THR A 800 -4.77 40.10 63.95
N THR A 801 -5.07 39.95 62.66
CA THR A 801 -4.18 39.51 61.56
C THR A 801 -5.08 38.84 60.53
N LEU A 802 -5.40 39.54 59.43
CA LEU A 802 -5.78 38.83 58.21
C LEU A 802 -4.51 38.11 57.75
N ILE A 803 -4.54 36.78 57.72
CA ILE A 803 -3.69 36.06 56.78
C ILE A 803 -4.56 36.01 55.53
N PRO A 804 -4.28 36.78 54.47
CA PRO A 804 -4.91 36.51 53.19
C PRO A 804 -4.66 35.03 52.88
N GLY A 805 -5.70 34.30 52.47
CA GLY A 805 -5.52 32.99 51.87
C GLY A 805 -4.50 33.08 50.73
N GLU A 806 -3.89 31.95 50.37
CA GLU A 806 -3.18 31.91 49.10
C GLU A 806 -4.14 32.28 47.96
N GLU A 807 -3.56 32.82 46.90
CA GLU A 807 -4.23 33.21 45.64
C GLU A 807 -5.19 32.09 45.19
N GLU A 808 -6.34 32.44 44.58
CA GLU A 808 -7.12 31.46 43.79
C GLU A 808 -6.12 30.64 42.97
N VAL A 809 -6.05 29.34 43.24
CA VAL A 809 -5.47 28.46 42.23
C VAL A 809 -6.59 28.28 41.23
N PRO A 810 -6.40 28.67 39.96
CA PRO A 810 -7.41 28.51 38.92
C PRO A 810 -7.96 27.09 38.91
N MET A 811 -9.21 26.93 38.47
CA MET A 811 -9.65 25.66 37.88
C MET A 811 -8.55 25.20 36.93
N VAL A 812 -8.06 23.98 37.13
CA VAL A 812 -7.11 23.37 36.21
C VAL A 812 -7.98 22.47 35.35
N PRO A 813 -8.24 22.85 34.08
CA PRO A 813 -8.78 21.91 33.10
C PRO A 813 -8.00 20.60 33.21
N GLY A 814 -8.67 19.49 32.94
CA GLY A 814 -7.95 18.23 32.77
C GLY A 814 -6.91 18.34 31.65
N GLU A 815 -6.14 17.27 31.49
CA GLU A 815 -5.21 17.13 30.37
C GLU A 815 -5.80 16.07 29.44
N GLY A 816 -5.64 16.25 28.13
CA GLY A 816 -6.16 15.32 27.13
C GLY A 816 -6.85 16.06 25.98
N PHE A 817 -6.47 15.69 24.77
CA PHE A 817 -7.05 16.20 23.52
C PHE A 817 -6.96 17.73 23.37
N ASP A 818 -5.94 18.39 23.95
CA ASP A 818 -5.73 19.85 23.88
C ASP A 818 -5.70 20.41 22.44
N GLY A 819 -5.32 19.57 21.47
CA GLY A 819 -5.24 19.89 20.06
C GLY A 819 -6.57 19.86 19.31
N MET A 820 -7.65 19.33 19.92
CA MET A 820 -8.92 19.04 19.24
C MET A 820 -9.51 20.30 18.61
N GLN A 821 -9.93 20.18 17.35
CA GLN A 821 -10.47 21.25 16.51
C GLN A 821 -11.80 20.89 15.86
N SER A 822 -11.99 19.64 15.42
CA SER A 822 -13.26 19.19 14.86
C SER A 822 -13.54 17.72 15.10
N ILE A 823 -14.81 17.42 15.39
CA ILE A 823 -15.34 16.05 15.48
C ILE A 823 -16.55 15.99 14.55
N THR A 824 -16.57 15.01 13.65
CA THR A 824 -17.69 14.75 12.74
C THR A 824 -18.11 13.30 12.85
N VAL A 825 -19.40 13.05 13.07
CA VAL A 825 -19.99 11.71 13.12
C VAL A 825 -21.21 11.66 12.18
N ASP A 826 -21.20 10.77 11.18
CA ASP A 826 -22.26 10.63 10.19
C ASP A 826 -22.73 9.17 10.04
N ALA A 827 -23.94 8.88 10.54
CA ALA A 827 -24.62 7.60 10.43
C ALA A 827 -25.69 7.65 9.33
N LEU A 828 -25.39 7.09 8.16
CA LEU A 828 -26.17 7.33 6.94
C LEU A 828 -27.54 6.63 6.90
N ASP A 829 -27.68 5.44 7.48
CA ASP A 829 -28.91 4.63 7.50
C ASP A 829 -29.20 4.00 8.88
N GLY A 830 -28.54 4.50 9.94
CA GLY A 830 -28.68 4.02 11.32
C GLY A 830 -28.68 5.13 12.37
N ASP A 831 -28.24 4.76 13.58
CA ASP A 831 -28.16 5.61 14.77
C ASP A 831 -26.73 6.19 14.94
N ALA A 832 -26.60 7.36 15.57
CA ALA A 832 -25.32 7.89 16.04
C ALA A 832 -25.29 7.94 17.58
N ASP A 833 -24.24 7.41 18.19
CA ASP A 833 -23.99 7.49 19.64
C ASP A 833 -22.62 8.16 19.87
N VAL A 834 -22.61 9.27 20.62
CA VAL A 834 -21.40 10.09 20.83
C VAL A 834 -21.28 10.46 22.29
N GLU A 835 -20.30 9.88 22.98
CA GLU A 835 -20.00 10.19 24.39
C GLU A 835 -18.63 10.86 24.50
N LEU A 836 -18.61 12.16 24.83
CA LEU A 836 -17.37 12.92 25.02
C LEU A 836 -17.23 13.31 26.49
N THR A 837 -16.23 12.75 27.17
CA THR A 837 -15.91 13.05 28.56
C THR A 837 -14.50 13.65 28.67
N ASP A 838 -14.37 14.79 29.34
CA ASP A 838 -13.07 15.42 29.64
C ASP A 838 -12.25 15.78 28.37
N VAL A 839 -12.88 16.36 27.34
CA VAL A 839 -12.24 16.75 26.07
C VAL A 839 -11.92 18.26 26.05
N TYR A 840 -10.64 18.64 26.12
CA TYR A 840 -10.24 20.03 26.44
C TYR A 840 -9.75 20.90 25.26
N GLY A 841 -9.60 20.37 24.04
CA GLY A 841 -9.32 21.17 22.85
C GLY A 841 -10.47 22.12 22.48
N THR A 842 -10.20 23.18 21.73
CA THR A 842 -11.26 24.10 21.28
C THR A 842 -11.86 23.61 19.97
N PHE A 843 -13.00 22.93 20.00
CA PHE A 843 -13.53 22.19 18.85
C PHE A 843 -14.98 22.47 18.48
N THR A 844 -15.35 22.07 17.27
CA THR A 844 -16.73 22.00 16.78
C THR A 844 -17.17 20.54 16.63
N LEU A 845 -18.39 20.22 17.07
CA LEU A 845 -18.99 18.90 16.92
C LEU A 845 -20.14 18.95 15.90
N GLU A 846 -20.08 18.10 14.88
CA GLU A 846 -21.17 17.88 13.92
C GLU A 846 -21.59 16.40 13.94
N VAL A 847 -22.86 16.12 14.24
CA VAL A 847 -23.44 14.78 14.30
C VAL A 847 -24.66 14.70 13.38
N THR A 848 -24.66 13.74 12.48
CA THR A 848 -25.79 13.43 11.60
C THR A 848 -26.17 11.95 11.70
N ALA A 849 -27.47 11.68 11.84
CA ALA A 849 -28.00 10.32 11.83
C ALA A 849 -29.30 10.24 11.03
N SER A 850 -29.61 9.08 10.47
CA SER A 850 -30.88 8.86 9.77
C SER A 850 -32.04 8.57 10.73
N ASP A 851 -31.77 7.91 11.87
CA ASP A 851 -32.75 7.60 12.91
C ASP A 851 -32.47 8.35 14.21
N ASN A 852 -31.80 7.76 15.20
CA ASN A 852 -31.57 8.43 16.49
C ASN A 852 -30.13 8.96 16.60
N ALA A 853 -29.95 10.09 17.28
CA ALA A 853 -28.64 10.58 17.68
C ALA A 853 -28.65 10.80 19.20
N TRP A 854 -27.79 10.09 19.93
CA TRP A 854 -27.49 10.31 21.35
C TRP A 854 -26.13 11.00 21.44
N VAL A 855 -26.08 12.14 22.12
CA VAL A 855 -24.87 12.96 22.21
C VAL A 855 -24.73 13.47 23.63
N ASP A 856 -23.70 12.99 24.32
CA ASP A 856 -23.37 13.36 25.70
C ASP A 856 -22.06 14.16 25.73
N LEU A 857 -22.11 15.37 26.27
CA LEU A 857 -20.96 16.25 26.44
C LEU A 857 -20.66 16.50 27.91
N ASN A 858 -19.77 15.69 28.47
CA ASN A 858 -19.40 15.71 29.87
C ASN A 858 -18.08 16.47 30.05
N ASN A 859 -18.14 17.68 30.59
CA ASN A 859 -16.96 18.49 30.92
C ASN A 859 -16.03 18.72 29.71
N THR A 860 -16.58 19.24 28.62
CA THR A 860 -15.84 19.46 27.35
C THR A 860 -15.60 20.94 27.07
N ASN A 861 -14.74 21.21 26.09
CA ASN A 861 -14.40 22.55 25.63
C ASN A 861 -14.92 22.84 24.20
N ALA A 862 -16.03 22.18 23.83
CA ALA A 862 -16.74 22.41 22.58
C ALA A 862 -17.17 23.89 22.46
N VAL A 863 -17.01 24.49 21.29
CA VAL A 863 -17.48 25.86 20.99
C VAL A 863 -18.85 25.86 20.32
N SER A 864 -19.10 24.86 19.47
CA SER A 864 -20.39 24.70 18.83
C SER A 864 -20.74 23.25 18.57
N VAL A 865 -22.01 22.92 18.74
CA VAL A 865 -22.57 21.58 18.52
C VAL A 865 -23.70 21.67 17.51
N VAL A 866 -23.70 20.79 16.51
CA VAL A 866 -24.76 20.65 15.53
C VAL A 866 -25.19 19.19 15.47
N VAL A 867 -26.44 18.89 15.80
CA VAL A 867 -27.00 17.54 15.76
C VAL A 867 -28.23 17.50 14.85
N SER A 868 -28.27 16.55 13.93
CA SER A 868 -29.39 16.36 13.01
C SER A 868 -29.76 14.89 12.87
N ALA A 869 -30.96 14.52 13.34
CA ALA A 869 -31.46 13.15 13.28
C ALA A 869 -33.00 13.10 13.18
N ASN A 870 -33.61 11.91 13.09
CA ASN A 870 -35.06 11.76 13.27
C ASN A 870 -35.42 12.07 14.75
N HIS A 871 -34.70 11.46 15.69
CA HIS A 871 -34.74 11.80 17.11
C HIS A 871 -33.36 12.24 17.59
N VAL A 872 -33.28 13.39 18.25
CA VAL A 872 -32.05 13.88 18.88
C VAL A 872 -32.21 13.78 20.40
N ASP A 873 -31.23 13.23 21.08
CA ASP A 873 -31.02 13.35 22.52
C ASP A 873 -29.66 14.03 22.70
N LEU A 874 -29.64 15.25 23.20
CA LEU A 874 -28.43 16.04 23.40
C LEU A 874 -28.33 16.39 24.89
N ASP A 875 -27.39 15.77 25.57
CA ASP A 875 -27.05 16.04 26.96
C ASP A 875 -25.75 16.84 27.05
N ILE A 876 -25.78 17.97 27.77
CA ILE A 876 -24.64 18.88 27.91
C ILE A 876 -24.47 19.16 29.40
N GLY A 877 -23.49 18.48 30.00
CA GLY A 877 -23.23 18.50 31.45
C GLY A 877 -23.37 17.11 32.06
N ASP A 878 -22.98 16.94 33.32
CA ASP A 878 -23.12 15.69 34.06
C ASP A 878 -23.79 15.97 35.43
N GLU A 879 -24.73 15.12 35.86
CA GLU A 879 -25.32 15.17 37.21
C GLU A 879 -24.25 15.02 38.35
N VAL A 880 -23.01 14.64 38.03
CA VAL A 880 -21.92 14.46 39.00
C VAL A 880 -21.34 15.80 39.46
N THR A 881 -21.74 16.20 40.67
CA THR A 881 -21.19 17.36 41.40
C THR A 881 -19.65 17.42 41.37
N GLY A 882 -19.07 18.48 40.80
CA GLY A 882 -17.63 18.75 40.82
C GLY A 882 -16.91 18.72 39.47
N THR A 883 -17.66 18.68 38.36
CA THR A 883 -17.21 18.96 36.99
C THR A 883 -17.07 20.47 36.76
N ILE A 884 -16.36 20.88 35.71
CA ILE A 884 -16.19 22.29 35.35
C ILE A 884 -17.29 22.72 34.34
N GLY A 885 -18.03 21.77 33.74
CA GLY A 885 -19.10 22.03 32.77
C GLY A 885 -18.58 22.26 31.34
N ASN A 886 -19.43 22.82 30.48
CA ASN A 886 -19.14 23.09 29.07
C ASN A 886 -19.02 24.60 28.82
N TRP A 887 -18.17 25.27 29.60
CA TRP A 887 -18.17 26.73 29.77
C TRP A 887 -17.86 27.55 28.50
N ASN A 888 -17.17 26.96 27.51
CA ASN A 888 -16.82 27.62 26.25
C ASN A 888 -17.84 27.36 25.12
N LEU A 889 -18.92 26.60 25.39
CA LEU A 889 -19.94 26.31 24.40
C LEU A 889 -20.73 27.57 24.08
N GLU A 890 -20.59 28.12 22.87
CA GLU A 890 -21.29 29.33 22.45
C GLU A 890 -22.67 29.03 21.87
N THR A 891 -22.79 27.95 21.09
CA THR A 891 -24.02 27.62 20.34
C THR A 891 -24.27 26.12 20.21
N ALA A 892 -25.53 25.71 20.39
CA ALA A 892 -26.02 24.38 20.02
C ALA A 892 -27.11 24.50 18.96
N THR A 893 -27.14 23.59 17.98
CA THR A 893 -28.17 23.51 16.94
C THR A 893 -28.70 22.09 16.86
N VAL A 894 -30.02 21.94 16.96
CA VAL A 894 -30.69 20.63 16.82
C VAL A 894 -31.76 20.70 15.73
N SER A 895 -31.85 19.65 14.92
CA SER A 895 -32.88 19.55 13.89
C SER A 895 -33.35 18.11 13.69
N GLY A 896 -34.62 17.92 13.34
CA GLY A 896 -35.20 16.59 13.26
C GLY A 896 -36.72 16.55 13.33
N VAL A 897 -37.25 15.35 13.62
CA VAL A 897 -38.67 15.15 13.94
C VAL A 897 -38.91 15.38 15.43
N SER A 898 -37.99 14.93 16.28
CA SER A 898 -38.05 15.21 17.70
C SER A 898 -36.67 15.43 18.32
N ALA A 899 -36.61 16.17 19.43
CA ALA A 899 -35.39 16.43 20.18
C ALA A 899 -35.67 16.47 21.70
N VAL A 900 -34.76 15.91 22.48
CA VAL A 900 -34.58 16.14 23.92
C VAL A 900 -33.24 16.84 24.06
N VAL A 901 -33.24 17.96 24.78
CA VAL A 901 -32.02 18.74 25.04
C VAL A 901 -31.97 19.00 26.53
N THR A 902 -30.88 18.58 27.17
CA THR A 902 -30.58 18.80 28.57
C THR A 902 -29.35 19.69 28.66
N LEU A 903 -29.46 20.81 29.38
CA LEU A 903 -28.37 21.75 29.62
C LEU A 903 -28.14 21.85 31.12
N GLU A 904 -26.95 21.49 31.57
CA GLU A 904 -26.53 21.42 32.98
C GLU A 904 -25.13 22.04 33.16
N ASP A 905 -24.69 22.16 34.41
CA ASP A 905 -23.39 22.71 34.82
C ASP A 905 -23.10 24.16 34.31
N ASP A 906 -21.82 24.56 34.29
CA ASP A 906 -21.36 25.86 33.81
C ASP A 906 -21.40 25.94 32.28
N LEU A 907 -22.13 26.93 31.78
CA LEU A 907 -22.36 27.29 30.39
C LEU A 907 -22.12 28.80 30.18
N GLY A 908 -21.10 29.38 30.82
CA GLY A 908 -20.84 30.83 30.84
C GLY A 908 -20.79 31.54 29.48
N ASP A 909 -20.26 30.91 28.42
CA ASP A 909 -20.22 31.50 27.06
C ASP A 909 -21.46 31.16 26.20
N PHE A 910 -22.42 30.38 26.72
CA PHE A 910 -23.58 29.92 25.94
C PHE A 910 -24.54 31.06 25.61
N THR A 911 -24.83 31.21 24.32
CA THR A 911 -25.67 32.31 23.82
C THR A 911 -26.92 31.86 23.07
N VAL A 912 -26.86 30.73 22.35
CA VAL A 912 -27.93 30.30 21.45
C VAL A 912 -28.12 28.79 21.42
N LEU A 913 -29.35 28.34 21.66
CA LEU A 913 -29.84 27.06 21.19
C LEU A 913 -30.73 27.30 19.95
N ASP A 914 -30.36 26.74 18.80
CA ASP A 914 -31.16 26.76 17.59
C ASP A 914 -31.89 25.43 17.40
N ALA A 915 -33.10 25.33 17.95
CA ALA A 915 -34.00 24.20 17.75
C ALA A 915 -35.07 24.49 16.68
N SER A 916 -34.88 25.53 15.84
CA SER A 916 -35.87 25.92 14.83
C SER A 916 -36.03 24.90 13.69
N GLY A 917 -35.09 23.96 13.58
CA GLY A 917 -35.12 22.85 12.63
C GLY A 917 -35.96 21.65 13.07
N VAL A 918 -36.46 21.62 14.30
CA VAL A 918 -37.32 20.55 14.82
C VAL A 918 -38.75 20.69 14.28
N GLN A 919 -39.28 19.63 13.67
CA GLN A 919 -40.56 19.65 12.94
C GLN A 919 -41.71 19.02 13.70
N ASP A 920 -42.88 19.65 13.62
CA ASP A 920 -44.13 19.11 14.13
C ASP A 920 -44.66 17.94 13.28
N VAL A 921 -44.83 16.77 13.89
CA VAL A 921 -45.57 15.66 13.29
C VAL A 921 -47.03 15.75 13.72
N VAL A 922 -47.83 16.36 12.84
CA VAL A 922 -49.28 16.64 12.94
C VAL A 922 -50.17 15.41 13.32
N GLU A 923 -49.61 14.19 13.43
CA GLU A 923 -50.35 12.95 13.72
C GLU A 923 -50.00 12.25 15.05
N SER A 924 -49.02 12.70 15.84
CA SER A 924 -48.67 12.07 17.13
C SER A 924 -48.79 13.04 18.31
N ASP A 925 -49.49 12.65 19.38
CA ASP A 925 -49.60 13.40 20.65
C ASP A 925 -48.25 13.46 21.45
N VAL A 926 -47.10 13.48 20.78
CA VAL A 926 -45.74 13.49 21.37
C VAL A 926 -45.13 14.88 21.17
N SER A 927 -44.51 15.45 22.21
CA SER A 927 -43.75 16.70 22.10
C SER A 927 -42.59 16.51 21.12
N SER A 928 -42.48 17.37 20.10
CA SER A 928 -41.33 17.32 19.18
C SER A 928 -40.08 17.92 19.80
N LEU A 929 -40.15 18.82 20.78
CA LEU A 929 -38.99 19.27 21.54
C LEU A 929 -39.30 19.24 23.03
N THR A 930 -38.36 18.69 23.80
CA THR A 930 -38.24 18.86 25.24
C THR A 930 -36.90 19.55 25.49
N LEU A 931 -36.91 20.64 26.24
CA LEU A 931 -35.71 21.34 26.69
C LEU A 931 -35.74 21.38 28.22
N ASP A 932 -34.70 20.87 28.86
CA ASP A 932 -34.42 20.99 30.29
C ASP A 932 -33.17 21.86 30.47
N VAL A 933 -33.29 22.90 31.30
CA VAL A 933 -32.20 23.85 31.61
C VAL A 933 -32.12 24.12 33.11
N SER A 934 -32.70 23.22 33.91
CA SER A 934 -32.92 23.42 35.34
C SER A 934 -31.63 23.60 36.14
N GLU A 935 -30.55 22.98 35.69
CA GLU A 935 -29.25 22.94 36.38
C GLU A 935 -28.16 23.78 35.67
N ALA A 936 -28.47 24.45 34.56
CA ALA A 936 -27.52 25.30 33.84
C ALA A 936 -27.15 26.59 34.59
N ASP A 937 -25.87 26.99 34.53
CA ASP A 937 -25.36 28.29 34.98
C ASP A 937 -24.70 29.06 33.82
N TYR A 938 -25.27 30.22 33.43
CA TYR A 938 -24.87 30.97 32.24
C TYR A 938 -23.95 32.19 32.51
N ASP A 939 -23.55 32.46 33.77
CA ASP A 939 -22.77 33.65 34.20
C ASP A 939 -23.14 35.00 33.51
N LEU A 940 -24.43 35.24 33.27
CA LEU A 940 -24.86 36.38 32.45
C LEU A 940 -24.64 37.74 33.12
N ALA A 941 -24.01 38.68 32.41
CA ALA A 941 -23.91 40.06 32.86
C ALA A 941 -25.24 40.82 32.73
N ALA A 942 -25.28 42.02 33.31
CA ALA A 942 -26.49 42.85 33.29
C ALA A 942 -26.89 43.32 31.88
N GLY A 943 -27.86 42.64 31.26
CA GLY A 943 -28.43 42.97 29.95
C GLY A 943 -28.17 41.93 28.85
N GLU A 944 -27.49 40.83 29.18
CA GLU A 944 -27.28 39.68 28.29
C GLU A 944 -28.44 38.68 28.42
N TYR A 945 -28.60 37.86 27.39
CA TYR A 945 -29.69 36.90 27.24
C TYR A 945 -29.21 35.64 26.53
N VAL A 946 -29.67 34.48 26.99
CA VAL A 946 -29.61 33.24 26.21
C VAL A 946 -30.83 33.20 25.28
N THR A 947 -30.61 32.86 24.02
CA THR A 947 -31.68 32.80 23.01
C THR A 947 -32.02 31.37 22.64
N TYR A 948 -33.25 30.95 22.90
CA TYR A 948 -33.80 29.69 22.43
C TYR A 948 -34.62 29.97 21.18
N LYS A 949 -34.13 29.53 20.01
CA LYS A 949 -34.90 29.63 18.77
C LYS A 949 -35.78 28.40 18.62
N ILE A 950 -37.09 28.62 18.58
CA ILE A 950 -38.11 27.58 18.64
C ILE A 950 -38.88 27.54 17.32
N GLY A 951 -39.07 26.32 16.82
CA GLY A 951 -39.81 26.03 15.59
C GLY A 951 -41.30 25.82 15.83
N ALA A 952 -41.88 24.85 15.13
CA ALA A 952 -43.33 24.79 14.93
C ALA A 952 -44.14 24.04 16.01
N ALA A 953 -43.62 23.39 17.07
CA ALA A 953 -44.48 22.73 18.08
C ALA A 953 -43.82 22.20 19.38
N ASP A 954 -43.62 23.00 20.44
CA ASP A 954 -42.67 22.55 21.48
C ASP A 954 -43.08 22.81 22.93
N THR A 955 -42.91 21.84 23.84
CA THR A 955 -42.99 22.10 25.29
C THR A 955 -41.60 22.40 25.82
N VAL A 956 -41.39 23.65 26.23
CA VAL A 956 -40.17 24.12 26.86
C VAL A 956 -40.36 24.06 28.38
N THR A 957 -39.52 23.32 29.08
CA THR A 957 -39.56 23.27 30.54
C THR A 957 -38.31 23.96 31.04
N SER A 958 -38.42 25.23 31.41
CA SER A 958 -37.34 25.96 32.08
C SER A 958 -37.57 25.93 33.58
N ASP A 959 -36.50 25.77 34.34
CA ASP A 959 -36.51 25.81 35.80
C ASP A 959 -35.68 27.00 36.29
N ALA A 960 -35.94 27.41 37.52
CA ALA A 960 -35.60 28.72 38.04
C ALA A 960 -34.11 28.97 38.30
N ASN A 961 -33.37 29.37 37.27
CA ASN A 961 -32.13 30.14 37.48
C ASN A 961 -32.38 31.65 37.28
N ALA A 962 -31.44 32.48 37.73
CA ALA A 962 -31.57 33.95 37.65
C ALA A 962 -31.14 34.54 36.29
N ALA A 963 -30.96 33.69 35.27
CA ALA A 963 -30.58 34.08 33.93
C ALA A 963 -31.76 34.74 33.21
N ARG A 964 -31.54 35.16 31.96
CA ARG A 964 -32.54 35.86 31.17
C ARG A 964 -32.66 35.18 29.83
N GLU A 965 -33.85 34.72 29.53
CA GLU A 965 -34.11 33.93 28.34
C GLU A 965 -34.85 34.77 27.30
N VAL A 966 -34.52 34.55 26.03
CA VAL A 966 -35.30 35.00 24.88
C VAL A 966 -35.80 33.77 24.15
N PHE A 967 -37.09 33.46 24.31
CA PHE A 967 -37.78 32.46 23.52
C PHE A 967 -38.15 33.08 22.17
N ALA A 968 -37.30 32.86 21.16
CA ALA A 968 -37.44 33.41 19.83
C ALA A 968 -38.13 32.44 18.89
N PHE A 969 -39.35 32.75 18.48
CA PHE A 969 -40.09 31.87 17.58
C PHE A 969 -39.67 32.13 16.13
N VAL A 970 -39.21 31.09 15.44
CA VAL A 970 -38.69 31.17 14.07
C VAL A 970 -39.63 30.44 13.12
N GLY A 971 -40.02 31.10 12.02
CA GLY A 971 -40.92 30.54 11.02
C GLY A 971 -42.15 31.41 10.78
N THR A 972 -43.18 30.82 10.17
CA THR A 972 -44.46 31.50 9.90
C THR A 972 -45.60 31.00 10.78
N ASP A 973 -45.36 29.96 11.57
CA ASP A 973 -46.38 29.36 12.44
C ASP A 973 -45.73 28.68 13.65
N ILE A 974 -46.51 28.50 14.71
CA ILE A 974 -46.18 27.72 15.91
C ILE A 974 -47.37 26.87 16.33
N GLY A 975 -47.07 25.74 16.97
CA GLY A 975 -48.01 24.81 17.57
C GLY A 975 -48.31 25.16 19.02
N ALA A 976 -48.59 24.15 19.84
CA ALA A 976 -48.81 24.34 21.27
C ALA A 976 -47.46 24.43 21.98
N VAL A 977 -47.10 25.64 22.42
CA VAL A 977 -45.89 25.88 23.20
C VAL A 977 -46.24 26.00 24.67
N THR A 978 -45.49 25.32 25.53
CA THR A 978 -45.55 25.49 26.99
C THR A 978 -44.20 26.00 27.45
N ILE A 979 -44.17 26.94 28.39
CA ILE A 979 -42.94 27.46 29.01
C ILE A 979 -43.17 27.42 30.53
N ASP A 980 -42.34 26.69 31.25
CA ASP A 980 -42.29 26.70 32.72
C ASP A 980 -41.35 27.80 33.24
N ASP A 981 -41.58 28.26 34.48
CA ASP A 981 -40.80 29.30 35.17
C ASP A 981 -40.50 30.63 34.44
N PHE A 982 -41.35 31.05 33.50
CA PHE A 982 -41.19 32.36 32.86
C PHE A 982 -41.26 33.52 33.88
N ASN A 983 -40.27 34.42 33.91
CA ASN A 983 -40.16 35.54 34.86
C ASN A 983 -40.68 36.88 34.29
N PRO A 984 -41.91 37.32 34.64
CA PRO A 984 -42.47 38.57 34.13
C PRO A 984 -41.90 39.81 34.84
N GLY A 985 -41.63 40.91 34.12
CA GLY A 985 -41.11 42.12 34.76
C GLY A 985 -40.51 43.18 33.81
N ALA A 986 -40.24 44.37 34.34
CA ALA A 986 -39.71 45.50 33.56
C ALA A 986 -38.18 45.42 33.34
N ASP A 987 -37.76 45.60 32.08
CA ASP A 987 -36.38 45.82 31.62
C ASP A 987 -35.71 46.98 32.40
N PRO A 988 -34.47 46.85 32.94
CA PRO A 988 -33.42 45.92 32.50
C PRO A 988 -32.81 45.00 33.56
N SER A 989 -33.53 44.58 34.60
CA SER A 989 -32.87 43.80 35.68
C SER A 989 -33.25 42.34 35.85
N THR A 990 -34.39 41.80 35.37
CA THR A 990 -34.76 40.40 35.73
C THR A 990 -35.72 39.63 34.82
N GLY A 991 -36.28 40.16 33.72
CA GLY A 991 -37.41 39.50 33.03
C GLY A 991 -37.10 38.88 31.66
N ASP A 992 -37.63 37.69 31.42
CA ASP A 992 -37.50 36.89 30.18
C ASP A 992 -38.31 37.52 29.05
N ARG A 993 -38.09 37.05 27.81
CA ARG A 993 -38.77 37.61 26.64
C ARG A 993 -39.30 36.55 25.69
N LEU A 994 -40.45 36.85 25.11
CA LEU A 994 -40.98 36.17 23.93
C LEU A 994 -40.69 37.04 22.70
N ASP A 995 -39.95 36.54 21.71
CA ASP A 995 -39.79 37.22 20.42
C ASP A 995 -40.80 36.69 19.40
N LEU A 996 -41.81 37.52 19.12
CA LEU A 996 -42.89 37.26 18.16
C LEU A 996 -42.73 38.05 16.87
N SER A 997 -41.57 38.67 16.64
CA SER A 997 -41.34 39.56 15.49
C SER A 997 -41.41 38.82 14.15
N SER A 998 -41.10 37.52 14.13
CA SER A 998 -41.18 36.65 12.94
C SER A 998 -42.59 36.52 12.36
N PHE A 999 -43.63 36.55 13.22
CA PHE A 999 -45.04 36.47 12.82
C PHE A 999 -45.61 37.81 12.31
N GLY A 1000 -44.82 38.90 12.32
CA GLY A 1000 -45.30 40.22 11.90
C GLY A 1000 -46.26 40.89 12.88
N ILE A 1001 -46.27 40.44 14.15
CA ILE A 1001 -47.09 41.01 15.21
C ILE A 1001 -46.47 42.34 15.67
N THR A 1002 -47.20 43.44 15.48
CA THR A 1002 -46.72 44.81 15.74
C THR A 1002 -47.12 45.37 17.11
N GLY A 1003 -47.83 44.57 17.92
CA GLY A 1003 -48.16 44.92 19.30
C GLY A 1003 -49.23 44.03 19.94
N ALA A 1004 -49.33 44.11 21.27
CA ALA A 1004 -50.23 43.31 22.11
C ALA A 1004 -51.71 43.31 21.68
N GLY A 1005 -52.16 44.34 20.95
CA GLY A 1005 -53.53 44.43 20.45
C GLY A 1005 -53.89 43.41 19.37
N GLN A 1006 -52.94 42.62 18.88
CA GLN A 1006 -53.13 41.50 17.96
C GLN A 1006 -53.13 40.14 18.67
N LEU A 1007 -52.93 40.11 19.99
CA LEU A 1007 -52.88 38.89 20.80
C LEU A 1007 -54.09 38.79 21.74
N ILE A 1008 -54.48 37.57 22.08
CA ILE A 1008 -55.43 37.22 23.13
C ILE A 1008 -54.65 36.63 24.29
N PHE A 1009 -54.84 37.18 25.48
CA PHE A 1009 -54.30 36.66 26.73
C PHE A 1009 -55.44 36.08 27.57
N THR A 1010 -55.35 34.80 27.92
CA THR A 1010 -56.38 34.06 28.66
C THR A 1010 -55.78 33.36 29.86
N ASP A 1011 -56.23 33.69 31.07
CA ASP A 1011 -55.90 32.90 32.26
C ASP A 1011 -56.66 31.55 32.20
N VAL A 1012 -55.94 30.43 32.17
CA VAL A 1012 -56.48 29.07 32.19
C VAL A 1012 -55.96 28.36 33.44
N GLY A 1013 -56.76 28.30 34.50
CA GLY A 1013 -56.30 27.72 35.76
C GLY A 1013 -55.30 28.64 36.47
N ALA A 1014 -54.07 28.15 36.68
CA ALA A 1014 -52.96 28.91 37.25
C ALA A 1014 -52.06 29.55 36.16
N ASP A 1015 -52.34 29.28 34.89
CA ASP A 1015 -51.42 29.55 33.78
C ASP A 1015 -51.96 30.65 32.87
N LEU A 1016 -51.07 31.30 32.12
CA LEU A 1016 -51.38 32.35 31.15
C LEU A 1016 -51.21 31.83 29.72
N VAL A 1017 -52.30 31.78 28.96
CA VAL A 1017 -52.32 31.31 27.56
C VAL A 1017 -52.42 32.49 26.58
N ILE A 1018 -51.52 32.55 25.60
CA ILE A 1018 -51.43 33.57 24.55
C ILE A 1018 -51.80 32.95 23.19
N THR A 1019 -52.76 33.55 22.49
CA THR A 1019 -53.18 33.13 21.13
C THR A 1019 -53.37 34.32 20.19
N ASP A 1020 -53.45 34.10 18.88
CA ASP A 1020 -53.76 35.14 17.90
C ASP A 1020 -55.21 35.66 18.01
N LEU A 1021 -55.41 36.98 17.87
CA LEU A 1021 -56.72 37.68 17.86
C LEU A 1021 -57.45 37.62 16.50
N GLY A 1022 -56.90 36.96 15.48
CA GLY A 1022 -57.66 36.47 14.32
C GLY A 1022 -57.20 37.00 12.97
N ALA A 1023 -55.89 36.95 12.71
CA ALA A 1023 -55.30 37.14 11.38
C ALA A 1023 -54.68 35.84 10.80
N ASP A 1024 -54.73 34.73 11.55
CA ASP A 1024 -53.98 33.50 11.30
C ASP A 1024 -52.47 33.80 11.23
N ASP A 1025 -51.99 34.72 12.08
CA ASP A 1025 -50.56 35.10 12.18
C ASP A 1025 -49.72 33.92 12.72
N PHE A 1026 -50.32 33.12 13.62
CA PHE A 1026 -49.93 31.74 13.98
C PHE A 1026 -51.18 30.98 14.47
N SER A 1027 -51.17 29.65 14.38
CA SER A 1027 -52.33 28.77 14.60
C SER A 1027 -52.38 28.10 15.98
N GLY A 1028 -51.23 28.01 16.67
CA GLY A 1028 -51.09 27.42 17.99
C GLY A 1028 -51.31 28.37 19.19
N SER A 1029 -50.65 28.08 20.30
CA SER A 1029 -50.80 28.82 21.56
C SER A 1029 -49.52 28.76 22.40
N ILE A 1030 -49.18 29.84 23.09
CA ILE A 1030 -48.08 29.87 24.05
C ILE A 1030 -48.67 29.87 25.47
N THR A 1031 -48.34 28.87 26.27
CA THR A 1031 -48.80 28.70 27.66
C THR A 1031 -47.64 28.96 28.59
N LEU A 1032 -47.73 30.00 29.41
CA LEU A 1032 -46.78 30.30 30.48
C LEU A 1032 -47.33 29.77 31.80
N LEU A 1033 -46.67 28.77 32.38
CA LEU A 1033 -47.14 28.10 33.59
C LEU A 1033 -47.05 29.02 34.81
N GLY A 1034 -48.01 28.94 35.73
CA GLY A 1034 -48.01 29.70 36.98
C GLY A 1034 -48.23 31.22 36.88
N LEU A 1035 -48.36 31.78 35.66
CA LEU A 1035 -48.43 33.23 35.43
C LEU A 1035 -49.84 33.85 35.33
N ALA A 1036 -50.90 33.14 35.75
CA ALA A 1036 -52.25 33.71 35.73
C ALA A 1036 -52.32 35.07 36.45
N GLY A 1037 -52.88 36.08 35.78
CA GLY A 1037 -53.00 37.44 36.29
C GLY A 1037 -51.82 38.39 35.99
N ASN A 1038 -50.72 37.91 35.41
CA ASN A 1038 -49.57 38.73 35.01
C ASN A 1038 -49.67 39.31 33.58
N THR A 1039 -50.84 39.20 32.93
CA THR A 1039 -51.07 39.66 31.54
C THR A 1039 -50.55 41.07 31.24
N THR A 1040 -50.71 42.01 32.18
CA THR A 1040 -50.31 43.41 31.95
C THR A 1040 -48.80 43.55 31.89
N ASP A 1041 -48.07 42.79 32.69
CA ASP A 1041 -46.61 42.86 32.76
C ASP A 1041 -46.02 42.19 31.51
N VAL A 1042 -46.47 40.95 31.20
CA VAL A 1042 -46.05 40.21 30.01
C VAL A 1042 -46.28 41.00 28.73
N ALA A 1043 -47.49 41.54 28.53
CA ALA A 1043 -47.85 42.29 27.32
C ALA A 1043 -47.14 43.66 27.17
N THR A 1044 -46.56 44.19 28.25
CA THR A 1044 -45.93 45.52 28.24
C THR A 1044 -44.41 45.45 28.15
N PHE A 1045 -43.78 44.46 28.80
CA PHE A 1045 -42.33 44.46 29.02
C PHE A 1045 -41.61 43.23 28.46
N ASN A 1046 -42.30 42.10 28.31
CA ASN A 1046 -41.67 40.80 28.05
C ASN A 1046 -41.95 40.25 26.62
N ILE A 1047 -42.51 41.05 25.71
CA ILE A 1047 -42.74 40.63 24.30
C ILE A 1047 -42.00 41.58 23.35
N ILE A 1048 -41.22 41.01 22.44
CA ILE A 1048 -40.59 41.69 21.31
C ILE A 1048 -41.56 41.63 20.11
N TYR A 1049 -41.89 42.79 19.56
CA TYR A 1049 -42.80 42.97 18.42
C TYR A 1049 -42.05 43.43 17.17
N ALA A 1050 -42.63 43.20 16.00
CA ALA A 1050 -42.09 43.57 14.67
C ALA A 1050 -42.04 45.09 14.39
#